data_AF-A0A2H3BA46-F1
#
_entry.id   AF-A0A2H3BA46-F1
#
_cell.length_a   1.000
_cell.length_b   1.000
_cell.length_c   1.000
_cell.angle_alpha   90.00
_cell.angle_beta   90.00
_cell.angle_gamma   90.00
#
_symmetry.space_group_name_H-M   'P 1'
#
loop_
_entity.id
_entity.type
_entity.pdbx_description
1 polymer ?
#
loop_
_entity_poly.entity_id
_entity_poly.type
_entity_poly.pdbx_seq_one_letter_code
_entity_poly.pdbx_strand_id
1 'polypeptide(L)'
;MPSFKLPPDFKMPDLSTPVEFPVEHSETSMSRREMVDALMAGVNNELVLGDAKTLFRQGKYAESAAAGIQAAHNLVGENFALPRVAGHDDSVRCNLYESFNPHVRRYLMACCNGVAQALVHQNRLEEALAWYEEVEILHLHCSFESPKPLFDWKDFHFDLPDMTLQHTIAKTAMADIYLRLGNTGRASYTRWRCFTIYQHMPAPHHSGEIKVLNNVHSLADLLKLRHPDPSRTPTLEVTDPGLQVRGSWKRLHTKAGSGIAPRSNFASFIWKGKLYVAGGYQGIAIGPYHRDIWCLDLTARDGWKELAKYPVVEPEYRCLMRTWTMKVYKDKAYLFTGKRQVDFFDLEKGQWGSISTTYERTTADKRAGMENWLYPHSMVDDACMEIADGKLYVFGGTHNDNKVGCNLLVALDLETKKWRRLGGHLHPKADLLAPDPRKTAMSWVNKEQDRLFILGGEANRPAATRGDPVYANDSFIFENMWSWHIPTEKWRKERMSGNLPSARSEVAHAFNPVLNKFLLFGGYSTGQDTIVLSDEPGGRAMSFKFTYFADTFMYDPAPVTGNPDATPTMKAPKWKHVLTRGFPTYRCQANLIVDPDNGKIYMFGGYTNTQLVPMCKQNQSPYVKAFNDLWQLKLDTPGGDFADVDVEEEALNARAGPWRRCFNCASTGYIHKCGGSCGGRAYFCGKECLKEGWKAHKERHRCRKA
;
A
#
# COMPACT_ATOMS: atom_id res chain seq x y z
N MET A 1 -14.29 26.66 0.30
CA MET A 1 -12.83 26.42 0.42
C MET A 1 -12.13 27.76 0.55
N PRO A 2 -11.16 27.97 1.44
CA PRO A 2 -9.91 28.56 1.00
C PRO A 2 -9.16 27.46 0.25
N SER A 3 -8.89 27.66 -1.04
CA SER A 3 -7.89 26.89 -1.75
C SER A 3 -6.63 26.83 -0.90
N PHE A 4 -6.04 25.64 -0.72
CA PHE A 4 -4.64 25.54 -0.33
C PHE A 4 -3.83 26.08 -1.52
N LYS A 5 -3.81 27.40 -1.67
CA LYS A 5 -2.83 28.10 -2.49
C LYS A 5 -1.53 27.92 -1.72
N LEU A 6 -0.49 27.45 -2.41
CA LEU A 6 0.87 27.76 -1.98
C LEU A 6 0.88 29.23 -1.56
N PRO A 7 1.49 29.60 -0.41
CA PRO A 7 1.57 31.00 -0.01
C PRO A 7 1.96 31.83 -1.25
N PRO A 8 1.26 32.94 -1.57
CA PRO A 8 1.62 33.78 -2.73
C PRO A 8 3.07 34.28 -2.66
N ASP A 9 3.69 34.14 -1.49
CA ASP A 9 5.05 34.54 -1.13
C ASP A 9 5.99 33.33 -0.94
N PHE A 10 5.55 32.10 -1.26
CA PHE A 10 6.45 30.94 -1.38
C PHE A 10 7.35 31.14 -2.61
N LYS A 11 8.43 31.88 -2.40
CA LYS A 11 9.54 31.95 -3.33
C LYS A 11 10.33 30.66 -3.19
N MET A 12 10.43 29.90 -4.28
CA MET A 12 11.46 28.87 -4.41
C MET A 12 12.80 29.51 -4.03
N PRO A 13 13.66 28.82 -3.27
CA PRO A 13 15.01 29.32 -3.02
C PRO A 13 15.70 29.64 -4.34
N ASP A 14 16.38 30.78 -4.37
CA ASP A 14 17.11 31.24 -5.54
C ASP A 14 18.36 30.38 -5.73
N LEU A 15 18.28 29.42 -6.65
CA LEU A 15 19.38 28.51 -7.00
C LEU A 15 20.46 29.19 -7.85
N SER A 16 20.53 30.53 -7.88
CA SER A 16 21.43 31.31 -8.75
C SER A 16 22.84 31.48 -8.22
N THR A 17 23.15 31.00 -7.01
CA THR A 17 24.52 31.10 -6.46
C THR A 17 25.41 30.06 -7.14
N PRO A 18 26.43 30.44 -7.93
CA PRO A 18 27.42 29.50 -8.41
C PRO A 18 28.16 28.92 -7.20
N VAL A 19 28.09 27.61 -7.00
CA VAL A 19 28.87 26.93 -5.96
C VAL A 19 30.24 26.62 -6.57
N GLU A 20 31.30 27.21 -6.03
CA GLU A 20 32.66 26.80 -6.36
C GLU A 20 32.96 25.43 -5.73
N PHE A 21 33.43 24.49 -6.55
CA PHE A 21 33.68 23.11 -6.13
C PHE A 21 35.14 22.92 -5.68
N PRO A 22 35.40 22.45 -4.45
CA PRO A 22 36.69 21.85 -4.13
C PRO A 22 36.79 20.47 -4.77
N VAL A 23 37.82 20.27 -5.59
CA VAL A 23 38.16 18.96 -6.17
C VAL A 23 38.96 18.19 -5.14
N GLU A 24 38.30 17.32 -4.36
CA GLU A 24 38.98 16.27 -3.59
C GLU A 24 38.83 14.92 -4.30
N HIS A 25 39.96 14.23 -4.46
CA HIS A 25 40.07 12.99 -5.22
C HIS A 25 39.56 11.79 -4.42
N SER A 26 38.35 11.31 -4.71
CA SER A 26 37.99 9.91 -4.45
C SER A 26 38.47 9.05 -5.61
N GLU A 27 39.27 8.02 -5.33
CA GLU A 27 39.78 7.06 -6.32
C GLU A 27 38.65 6.19 -6.90
N THR A 28 37.93 6.74 -7.87
CA THR A 28 37.13 5.96 -8.83
C THR A 28 37.76 6.14 -10.20
N SER A 29 38.16 5.03 -10.83
CA SER A 29 38.93 5.00 -12.09
C SER A 29 38.10 5.37 -13.32
N MET A 30 37.52 6.57 -13.35
CA MET A 30 37.01 7.15 -14.60
C MET A 30 38.20 7.62 -15.42
N SER A 31 38.19 7.30 -16.72
CA SER A 31 39.17 7.91 -17.61
C SER A 31 38.94 9.42 -17.67
N ARG A 32 40.03 10.18 -17.82
CA ARG A 32 39.96 11.65 -17.98
C ARG A 32 39.02 12.07 -19.11
N ARG A 33 38.87 11.23 -20.15
CA ARG A 33 37.96 11.45 -21.27
C ARG A 33 36.49 11.34 -20.84
N GLU A 34 36.12 10.29 -20.11
CA GLU A 34 34.74 10.12 -19.61
C GLU A 34 34.33 11.24 -18.64
N MET A 35 35.28 11.73 -17.83
CA MET A 35 35.03 12.90 -16.98
C MET A 35 34.75 14.15 -17.81
N VAL A 36 35.53 14.40 -18.87
CA VAL A 36 35.33 15.56 -19.75
C VAL A 36 34.01 15.44 -20.52
N ASP A 37 33.69 14.27 -21.06
CA ASP A 37 32.45 14.05 -21.81
C ASP A 37 31.22 14.23 -20.89
N ALA A 38 31.28 13.71 -19.65
CA ALA A 38 30.23 13.92 -18.65
C ALA A 38 30.10 15.39 -18.23
N LEU A 39 31.22 16.10 -18.08
CA LEU A 39 31.24 17.53 -17.74
C LEU A 39 30.61 18.37 -18.86
N MET A 40 30.99 18.10 -20.12
CA MET A 40 30.45 18.81 -21.29
C MET A 40 28.96 18.53 -21.50
N ALA A 41 28.52 17.28 -21.29
CA ALA A 41 27.10 16.95 -21.27
C ALA A 41 26.36 17.70 -20.16
N GLY A 42 26.95 17.81 -18.97
CA GLY A 42 26.42 18.59 -17.85
C GLY A 42 26.26 20.07 -18.17
N VAL A 43 27.29 20.72 -18.71
CA VAL A 43 27.25 22.15 -19.07
C VAL A 43 26.18 22.44 -20.12
N ASN A 44 26.11 21.64 -21.18
CA ASN A 44 25.07 21.79 -22.20
C ASN A 44 23.67 21.56 -21.61
N ASN A 45 23.52 20.62 -20.68
CA ASN A 45 22.25 20.37 -20.00
C ASN A 45 21.85 21.54 -19.09
N GLU A 46 22.80 22.16 -18.37
CA GLU A 46 22.54 23.32 -17.52
C GLU A 46 22.04 24.53 -18.32
N LEU A 47 22.55 24.75 -19.53
CA LEU A 47 22.05 25.80 -20.42
C LEU A 47 20.58 25.56 -20.79
N VAL A 48 20.23 24.36 -21.27
CA VAL A 48 18.85 24.01 -21.65
C VAL A 48 17.92 24.03 -20.44
N LEU A 49 18.39 23.58 -19.27
CA LEU A 49 17.64 23.69 -18.02
C LEU A 49 17.46 25.14 -17.57
N GLY A 50 18.43 26.02 -17.84
CA GLY A 50 18.32 27.46 -17.65
C GLY A 50 17.18 28.06 -18.47
N ASP A 51 17.06 27.66 -19.74
CA ASP A 51 15.96 28.06 -20.61
C ASP A 51 14.62 27.53 -20.11
N ALA A 52 14.55 26.24 -19.76
CA ALA A 52 13.33 25.63 -19.20
C ALA A 52 12.86 26.35 -17.92
N LYS A 53 13.77 26.72 -17.02
CA LYS A 53 13.48 27.51 -15.81
C LYS A 53 13.02 28.93 -16.15
N THR A 54 13.62 29.55 -17.17
CA THR A 54 13.24 30.89 -17.64
C THR A 54 11.81 30.88 -18.19
N LEU A 55 11.48 29.90 -19.05
CA LEU A 55 10.13 29.68 -19.57
C LEU A 55 9.12 29.42 -18.45
N PHE A 56 9.49 28.61 -17.45
CA PHE A 56 8.66 28.36 -16.29
C PHE A 56 8.32 29.65 -15.53
N ARG A 57 9.30 30.50 -15.26
CA ARG A 57 9.12 31.80 -14.59
C ARG A 57 8.25 32.75 -15.40
N GLN A 58 8.25 32.63 -16.72
CA GLN A 58 7.37 33.38 -17.64
C GLN A 58 5.93 32.82 -17.69
N GLY A 59 5.62 31.73 -16.98
CA GLY A 59 4.32 31.06 -17.04
C GLY A 59 4.12 30.19 -18.29
N LYS A 60 5.16 29.98 -19.10
CA LYS A 60 5.15 29.17 -20.32
C LYS A 60 5.42 27.70 -20.00
N TYR A 61 4.46 27.07 -19.31
CA TYR A 61 4.66 25.75 -18.72
C TYR A 61 4.78 24.63 -19.76
N ALA A 62 4.07 24.70 -20.88
CA ALA A 62 4.14 23.67 -21.92
C ALA A 62 5.53 23.67 -22.59
N GLU A 63 6.04 24.86 -22.92
CA GLU A 63 7.36 25.06 -23.52
C GLU A 63 8.47 24.72 -22.52
N SER A 64 8.29 25.07 -21.25
CA SER A 64 9.19 24.68 -20.17
C SER A 64 9.30 23.15 -20.04
N ALA A 65 8.16 22.44 -20.08
CA ALA A 65 8.14 20.98 -20.06
C ALA A 65 8.84 20.38 -21.29
N ALA A 66 8.58 20.92 -22.48
CA ALA A 66 9.22 20.47 -23.72
C ALA A 66 10.75 20.68 -23.68
N ALA A 67 11.22 21.84 -23.21
CA ALA A 67 12.64 22.12 -23.03
C ALA A 67 13.29 21.18 -22.00
N GLY A 68 12.60 20.89 -20.89
CA GLY A 68 13.07 19.91 -19.90
C GLY A 68 13.15 18.48 -20.44
N ILE A 69 12.20 18.07 -21.29
CA ILE A 69 12.21 16.78 -21.98
C ILE A 69 13.40 16.71 -22.95
N GLN A 70 13.65 17.78 -23.72
CA GLN A 70 14.82 17.85 -24.59
C GLN A 70 16.13 17.74 -23.80
N ALA A 71 16.24 18.45 -22.68
CA ALA A 71 17.39 18.35 -21.78
C ALA A 71 17.61 16.92 -21.29
N ALA A 72 16.54 16.22 -20.90
CA ALA A 72 16.60 14.82 -20.50
C ALA A 72 17.07 13.92 -21.65
N HIS A 73 16.53 14.08 -22.86
CA HIS A 73 16.96 13.31 -24.05
C HIS A 73 18.41 13.55 -24.44
N ASN A 74 18.97 14.74 -24.19
CA ASN A 74 20.40 14.96 -24.38
C ASN A 74 21.27 14.07 -23.48
N LEU A 75 20.73 13.56 -22.36
CA LEU A 75 21.43 12.65 -21.45
C LEU A 75 21.17 11.16 -21.76
N VAL A 76 19.93 10.80 -22.12
CA VAL A 76 19.52 9.38 -22.31
C VAL A 76 19.46 8.94 -23.78
N GLY A 77 19.54 9.88 -24.72
CA GLY A 77 19.27 9.66 -26.15
C GLY A 77 17.80 9.89 -26.53
N GLU A 78 17.57 10.35 -27.77
CA GLU A 78 16.22 10.69 -28.28
C GLU A 78 15.27 9.48 -28.34
N ASN A 79 15.82 8.29 -28.56
CA ASN A 79 15.02 7.05 -28.66
C ASN A 79 14.65 6.44 -27.30
N PHE A 80 15.18 6.99 -26.20
CA PHE A 80 14.91 6.45 -24.87
C PHE A 80 13.62 7.05 -24.29
N ALA A 81 12.63 6.20 -24.03
CA ALA A 81 11.33 6.65 -23.53
C ALA A 81 11.41 7.18 -22.09
N LEU A 82 10.97 8.44 -21.89
CA LEU A 82 10.83 9.07 -20.57
C LEU A 82 9.42 9.69 -20.40
N PRO A 83 8.81 9.59 -19.20
CA PRO A 83 9.21 8.67 -18.13
C PRO A 83 8.97 7.23 -18.57
N ARG A 84 9.71 6.27 -18.01
CA ARG A 84 9.50 4.86 -18.34
C ARG A 84 8.17 4.41 -17.74
N VAL A 85 7.42 3.60 -18.49
CA VAL A 85 6.08 3.15 -18.09
C VAL A 85 6.08 1.69 -17.66
N ALA A 86 5.18 1.33 -16.73
CA ALA A 86 4.99 -0.05 -16.33
C ALA A 86 4.49 -0.92 -17.50
N GLY A 87 4.78 -2.22 -17.47
CA GLY A 87 4.15 -3.22 -18.36
C GLY A 87 4.98 -3.77 -19.52
N HIS A 88 6.04 -3.08 -19.96
CA HIS A 88 7.03 -3.64 -20.90
C HIS A 88 8.09 -4.51 -20.17
N ASP A 89 9.10 -5.04 -20.86
CA ASP A 89 10.32 -5.62 -20.24
C ASP A 89 11.03 -4.65 -19.26
N ASP A 90 10.52 -3.43 -19.17
CA ASP A 90 10.90 -2.36 -18.26
C ASP A 90 10.57 -2.66 -16.79
N SER A 91 11.50 -3.34 -16.13
CA SER A 91 11.59 -3.35 -14.68
C SER A 91 12.03 -1.99 -14.11
N VAL A 92 11.93 -1.83 -12.79
CA VAL A 92 12.55 -0.70 -12.07
C VAL A 92 14.04 -0.60 -12.41
N ARG A 93 14.74 -1.73 -12.55
CA ARG A 93 16.17 -1.78 -12.90
C ARG A 93 16.36 -1.49 -14.40
N CYS A 94 17.30 -0.60 -14.71
CA CYS A 94 17.59 -0.12 -16.06
C CYS A 94 19.09 -0.13 -16.33
N ASN A 95 19.53 -0.87 -17.34
CA ASN A 95 20.95 -0.95 -17.71
C ASN A 95 21.54 0.43 -18.06
N LEU A 96 20.75 1.31 -18.71
CA LEU A 96 21.21 2.66 -19.03
C LEU A 96 21.49 3.47 -17.75
N TYR A 97 20.59 3.44 -16.78
CA TYR A 97 20.80 4.18 -15.53
C TYR A 97 21.92 3.62 -14.66
N GLU A 98 22.17 2.30 -14.72
CA GLU A 98 23.34 1.69 -14.06
C GLU A 98 24.65 2.14 -14.68
N SER A 99 24.65 2.50 -15.97
CA SER A 99 25.85 3.02 -16.64
C SER A 99 26.15 4.49 -16.30
N PHE A 100 25.20 5.21 -15.71
CA PHE A 100 25.38 6.62 -15.37
C PHE A 100 26.20 6.78 -14.09
N ASN A 101 27.14 7.70 -14.11
CA ASN A 101 27.77 8.18 -12.87
C ASN A 101 26.77 9.03 -12.04
N PRO A 102 27.04 9.25 -10.74
CA PRO A 102 26.14 10.01 -9.86
C PRO A 102 25.79 11.42 -10.35
N HIS A 103 26.69 12.12 -11.04
CA HIS A 103 26.45 13.48 -11.54
C HIS A 103 25.45 13.50 -12.70
N VAL A 104 25.59 12.58 -13.67
CA VAL A 104 24.64 12.44 -14.78
C VAL A 104 23.24 12.11 -14.26
N ARG A 105 23.14 11.22 -13.26
CA ARG A 105 21.86 10.94 -12.59
C ARG A 105 21.27 12.19 -11.93
N ARG A 106 22.09 12.97 -11.21
CA ARG A 106 21.65 14.23 -10.59
C ARG A 106 21.10 15.22 -11.63
N TYR A 107 21.74 15.37 -12.79
CA TYR A 107 21.22 16.25 -13.86
C TYR A 107 19.91 15.72 -14.44
N LEU A 108 19.79 14.42 -14.68
CA LEU A 108 18.55 13.82 -15.17
C LEU A 108 17.42 13.98 -14.15
N MET A 109 17.69 13.78 -12.85
CA MET A 109 16.72 14.05 -11.78
C MET A 109 16.23 15.51 -11.80
N ALA A 110 17.13 16.47 -12.04
CA ALA A 110 16.76 17.87 -12.17
C ALA A 110 15.88 18.15 -13.40
N CYS A 111 16.16 17.50 -14.54
CA CYS A 111 15.29 17.55 -15.72
C CYS A 111 13.90 17.01 -15.40
N CYS A 112 13.81 15.81 -14.79
CA CYS A 112 12.55 15.19 -14.42
C CYS A 112 11.73 16.07 -13.46
N ASN A 113 12.38 16.66 -12.44
CA ASN A 113 11.73 17.59 -11.51
C ASN A 113 11.17 18.83 -12.23
N GLY A 114 11.93 19.43 -13.15
CA GLY A 114 11.49 20.60 -13.93
C GLY A 114 10.27 20.30 -14.80
N VAL A 115 10.31 19.16 -15.53
CA VAL A 115 9.17 18.71 -16.36
C VAL A 115 7.95 18.43 -15.49
N ALA A 116 8.10 17.68 -14.40
CA ALA A 116 7.02 17.36 -13.49
C ALA A 116 6.37 18.63 -12.91
N GLN A 117 7.18 19.60 -12.48
CA GLN A 117 6.68 20.87 -11.96
C GLN A 117 5.85 21.62 -13.00
N ALA A 118 6.34 21.73 -14.24
CA ALA A 118 5.60 22.35 -15.34
C ALA A 118 4.28 21.64 -15.65
N LEU A 119 4.23 20.30 -15.53
CA LEU A 119 3.00 19.52 -15.70
C LEU A 119 2.00 19.73 -14.55
N VAL A 120 2.45 19.91 -13.30
CA VAL A 120 1.58 20.25 -12.16
C VAL A 120 0.84 21.56 -12.42
N HIS A 121 1.54 22.58 -12.94
CA HIS A 121 0.93 23.87 -13.29
C HIS A 121 -0.08 23.78 -14.45
N GLN A 122 0.08 22.79 -15.33
CA GLN A 122 -0.88 22.46 -16.38
C GLN A 122 -2.02 21.53 -15.90
N ASN A 123 -2.08 21.21 -14.61
CA ASN A 123 -3.03 20.26 -14.03
C ASN A 123 -2.93 18.83 -14.59
N ARG A 124 -1.77 18.44 -15.11
CA ARG A 124 -1.49 17.09 -15.65
C ARG A 124 -0.85 16.22 -14.57
N LEU A 125 -1.61 15.92 -13.51
CA LEU A 125 -1.09 15.32 -12.29
C LEU A 125 -0.60 13.88 -12.48
N GLU A 126 -1.28 13.08 -13.31
CA GLU A 126 -0.85 11.72 -13.61
C GLU A 126 0.56 11.68 -14.21
N GLU A 127 0.81 12.52 -15.21
CA GLU A 127 2.08 12.58 -15.89
C GLU A 127 3.17 13.18 -14.98
N ALA A 128 2.84 14.21 -14.19
CA ALA A 128 3.76 14.75 -13.20
C ALA A 128 4.22 13.69 -12.18
N LEU A 129 3.30 12.84 -11.70
CA LEU A 129 3.66 11.74 -10.79
C LEU A 129 4.58 10.71 -11.47
N ALA A 130 4.38 10.41 -12.75
CA ALA A 130 5.26 9.51 -13.49
C ALA A 130 6.69 10.07 -13.63
N TRP A 131 6.83 11.38 -13.85
CA TRP A 131 8.13 12.05 -13.87
C TRP A 131 8.80 12.10 -12.49
N TYR A 132 8.05 12.35 -11.41
CA TYR A 132 8.60 12.26 -10.06
C TYR A 132 8.96 10.82 -9.65
N GLU A 133 8.22 9.81 -10.10
CA GLU A 133 8.59 8.39 -9.94
C GLU A 133 9.93 8.10 -10.63
N GLU A 134 10.20 8.70 -11.78
CA GLU A 134 11.49 8.55 -12.46
C GLU A 134 12.65 9.07 -11.60
N VAL A 135 12.45 10.16 -10.84
CA VAL A 135 13.44 10.67 -9.88
C VAL A 135 13.70 9.66 -8.76
N GLU A 136 12.65 9.02 -8.22
CA GLU A 136 12.80 7.95 -7.21
C GLU A 136 13.59 6.77 -7.74
N ILE A 137 13.37 6.40 -9.00
CA ILE A 137 14.04 5.27 -9.62
C ILE A 137 15.50 5.61 -9.90
N LEU A 138 15.81 6.82 -10.37
CA LEU A 138 17.19 7.29 -10.52
C LEU A 138 17.93 7.29 -9.17
N HIS A 139 17.28 7.75 -8.10
CA HIS A 139 17.83 7.68 -6.75
C HIS A 139 18.04 6.23 -6.28
N LEU A 140 17.09 5.33 -6.55
CA LEU A 140 17.22 3.92 -6.21
C LEU A 140 18.41 3.25 -6.94
N HIS A 141 18.73 3.67 -8.16
CA HIS A 141 19.90 3.15 -8.88
C HIS A 141 21.23 3.47 -8.20
N CYS A 142 21.28 4.46 -7.29
CA CYS A 142 22.44 4.65 -6.44
C CYS A 142 22.69 3.41 -5.57
N SER A 143 21.64 2.80 -5.01
CA SER A 143 21.77 1.60 -4.16
C SER A 143 22.29 0.38 -4.92
N PHE A 144 22.05 0.29 -6.24
CA PHE A 144 22.56 -0.80 -7.07
C PHE A 144 24.07 -0.70 -7.30
N GLU A 145 24.67 0.46 -7.10
CA GLU A 145 26.13 0.66 -7.14
C GLU A 145 26.82 0.35 -5.81
N SER A 146 26.06 -0.01 -4.77
CA SER A 146 26.66 -0.45 -3.52
C SER A 146 27.59 -1.65 -3.76
N PRO A 147 28.82 -1.67 -3.19
CA PRO A 147 29.77 -2.78 -3.37
C PRO A 147 29.23 -4.14 -2.93
N LYS A 148 28.20 -4.14 -2.09
CA LYS A 148 27.49 -5.33 -1.63
C LYS A 148 26.00 -5.11 -1.75
N PRO A 149 25.20 -6.15 -2.07
CA PRO A 149 23.75 -6.06 -1.99
C PRO A 149 23.31 -5.54 -0.62
N LEU A 150 22.42 -4.55 -0.63
CA LEU A 150 21.82 -3.97 0.55
C LEU A 150 20.35 -4.39 0.64
N PHE A 151 19.85 -4.52 1.86
CA PHE A 151 18.42 -4.59 2.09
C PHE A 151 17.79 -3.23 1.76
N ASP A 152 16.53 -3.21 1.31
CA ASP A 152 15.74 -2.01 1.04
C ASP A 152 15.64 -1.08 2.27
N TRP A 153 15.88 -1.59 3.48
CA TRP A 153 15.91 -0.80 4.73
C TRP A 153 17.25 -0.16 5.07
N LYS A 154 18.24 -0.29 4.18
CA LYS A 154 19.52 0.41 4.29
C LYS A 154 19.53 1.51 3.23
N ASP A 155 19.49 2.75 3.69
CA ASP A 155 19.63 3.90 2.80
C ASP A 155 21.08 3.94 2.26
N PHE A 156 21.22 4.22 0.96
CA PHE A 156 22.51 4.38 0.30
C PHE A 156 22.49 5.70 -0.49
N HIS A 157 23.51 6.52 -0.29
CA HIS A 157 23.63 7.82 -0.94
C HIS A 157 25.09 8.12 -1.29
N PHE A 158 25.27 8.85 -2.38
CA PHE A 158 26.54 9.52 -2.67
C PHE A 158 26.65 10.78 -1.84
N ASP A 159 27.88 11.18 -1.50
CA ASP A 159 28.18 12.49 -0.90
C ASP A 159 28.05 13.58 -1.97
N LEU A 160 26.81 13.81 -2.38
CA LEU A 160 26.41 14.76 -3.41
C LEU A 160 25.12 15.47 -2.93
N PRO A 161 25.25 16.57 -2.17
CA PRO A 161 24.11 17.30 -1.59
C PRO A 161 23.04 17.68 -2.61
N ASP A 162 23.44 18.02 -3.84
CA ASP A 162 22.54 18.36 -4.93
C ASP A 162 21.60 17.22 -5.32
N MET A 163 22.06 15.97 -5.27
CA MET A 163 21.22 14.81 -5.54
C MET A 163 20.17 14.63 -4.44
N THR A 164 20.55 14.92 -3.19
CA THR A 164 19.62 14.92 -2.04
C THR A 164 18.58 16.03 -2.16
N LEU A 165 18.98 17.21 -2.64
CA LEU A 165 18.06 18.29 -2.96
C LEU A 165 17.05 17.85 -4.03
N GLN A 166 17.50 17.26 -5.14
CA GLN A 166 16.59 16.80 -6.20
C GLN A 166 15.61 15.72 -5.72
N HIS A 167 16.07 14.77 -4.90
CA HIS A 167 15.20 13.77 -4.30
C HIS A 167 14.18 14.38 -3.33
N THR A 168 14.62 15.33 -2.51
CA THR A 168 13.76 16.07 -1.56
C THR A 168 12.67 16.86 -2.30
N ILE A 169 12.99 17.51 -3.41
CA ILE A 169 12.04 18.22 -4.26
C ILE A 169 10.95 17.26 -4.77
N ALA A 170 11.36 16.12 -5.32
CA ALA A 170 10.42 15.13 -5.86
C ALA A 170 9.48 14.58 -4.78
N LYS A 171 10.02 14.09 -3.66
CA LYS A 171 9.21 13.59 -2.52
C LYS A 171 8.22 14.63 -2.01
N THR A 172 8.68 15.86 -1.84
CA THR A 172 7.88 17.00 -1.40
C THR A 172 6.71 17.25 -2.34
N ALA A 173 6.98 17.39 -3.63
CA ALA A 173 5.96 17.68 -4.63
C ALA A 173 4.98 16.51 -4.83
N MET A 174 5.47 15.26 -4.83
CA MET A 174 4.62 14.07 -4.87
C MET A 174 3.63 14.05 -3.70
N ALA A 175 4.09 14.34 -2.49
CA ALA A 175 3.22 14.38 -1.33
C ALA A 175 2.11 15.43 -1.45
N ASP A 176 2.43 16.59 -2.03
CA ASP A 176 1.45 17.65 -2.26
C ASP A 176 0.41 17.23 -3.30
N ILE A 177 0.83 16.55 -4.38
CA ILE A 177 -0.08 15.96 -5.36
C ILE A 177 -0.98 14.90 -4.70
N TYR A 178 -0.43 13.98 -3.91
CA TYR A 178 -1.24 12.97 -3.20
C TYR A 178 -2.25 13.62 -2.26
N LEU A 179 -1.85 14.67 -1.54
CA LEU A 179 -2.76 15.40 -0.65
C LEU A 179 -3.88 16.10 -1.41
N ARG A 180 -3.57 16.65 -2.60
CA ARG A 180 -4.53 17.25 -3.53
C ARG A 180 -5.52 16.21 -4.07
N LEU A 181 -5.06 15.00 -4.35
CA LEU A 181 -5.89 13.85 -4.77
C LEU A 181 -6.66 13.18 -3.61
N GLY A 182 -6.61 13.75 -2.40
CA GLY A 182 -7.29 13.21 -1.22
C GLY A 182 -6.61 11.99 -0.59
N ASN A 183 -5.42 11.59 -1.07
CA ASN A 183 -4.64 10.49 -0.52
C ASN A 183 -3.75 10.98 0.63
N THR A 184 -4.36 11.13 1.80
CA THR A 184 -3.69 11.63 3.02
C THR A 184 -2.63 10.68 3.54
N GLY A 185 -2.82 9.36 3.37
CA GLY A 185 -1.87 8.35 3.83
C GLY A 185 -0.56 8.41 3.08
N ARG A 186 -0.61 8.39 1.74
CA ARG A 186 0.60 8.49 0.92
C ARG A 186 1.28 9.84 1.07
N ALA A 187 0.53 10.93 1.12
CA ALA A 187 1.09 12.26 1.35
C ALA A 187 1.92 12.33 2.65
N SER A 188 1.34 11.86 3.75
CA SER A 188 1.99 11.82 5.07
C SER A 188 3.23 10.92 5.05
N TYR A 189 3.10 9.70 4.52
CA TYR A 189 4.22 8.75 4.42
C TYR A 189 5.37 9.28 3.57
N THR A 190 5.10 9.87 2.41
CA THR A 190 6.13 10.40 1.52
C THR A 190 6.89 11.55 2.18
N ARG A 191 6.21 12.46 2.90
CA ARG A 191 6.88 13.52 3.68
C ARG A 191 7.67 12.96 4.86
N TRP A 192 7.11 12.01 5.59
CA TRP A 192 7.79 11.36 6.70
C TRP A 192 9.06 10.66 6.26
N ARG A 193 9.02 9.87 5.17
CA ARG A 193 10.21 9.19 4.63
C ARG A 193 11.27 10.20 4.20
N CYS A 194 10.89 11.25 3.47
CA CYS A 194 11.79 12.32 3.07
C CYS A 194 12.51 12.94 4.29
N PHE A 195 11.74 13.27 5.34
CA PHE A 195 12.27 13.81 6.58
C PHE A 195 13.21 12.83 7.30
N THR A 196 12.84 11.55 7.41
CA THR A 196 13.70 10.55 8.08
C THR A 196 14.99 10.29 7.31
N ILE A 197 14.96 10.24 5.97
CA ILE A 197 16.17 10.11 5.16
C ILE A 197 17.06 11.31 5.39
N TYR A 198 16.49 12.53 5.30
CA TYR A 198 17.19 13.77 5.58
C TYR A 198 17.88 13.78 6.95
N GLN A 199 17.21 13.34 8.02
CA GLN A 199 17.79 13.32 9.38
C GLN A 199 19.01 12.41 9.53
N HIS A 200 19.17 11.40 8.68
CA HIS A 200 20.30 10.47 8.72
C HIS A 200 21.44 10.86 7.77
N MET A 201 21.30 11.97 7.03
CA MET A 201 22.33 12.42 6.10
C MET A 201 23.47 13.17 6.80
N PRO A 202 24.69 13.18 6.23
CA PRO A 202 25.79 14.02 6.69
C PRO A 202 25.50 15.52 6.60
N ALA A 203 26.21 16.34 7.39
CA ALA A 203 25.99 17.79 7.47
C ALA A 203 26.02 18.55 6.11
N PRO A 204 26.88 18.21 5.11
CA PRO A 204 26.85 18.85 3.80
C PRO A 204 25.49 18.75 3.07
N HIS A 205 24.68 17.74 3.39
CA HIS A 205 23.34 17.56 2.82
C HIS A 205 22.28 18.43 3.50
N HIS A 206 22.63 19.24 4.50
CA HIS A 206 21.69 20.05 5.29
C HIS A 206 21.59 21.49 4.83
N SER A 207 21.43 21.69 3.51
CA SER A 207 21.27 23.01 2.90
C SER A 207 20.02 23.74 3.41
N GLY A 208 19.98 25.07 3.28
CA GLY A 208 18.83 25.87 3.66
C GLY A 208 17.56 25.48 2.91
N GLU A 209 17.69 25.17 1.62
CA GLU A 209 16.62 24.74 0.74
C GLU A 209 15.99 23.42 1.20
N ILE A 210 16.83 22.43 1.53
CA ILE A 210 16.36 21.13 2.01
C ILE A 210 15.64 21.29 3.35
N LYS A 211 16.13 22.16 4.26
CA LYS A 211 15.45 22.47 5.52
C LYS A 211 14.08 23.10 5.33
N VAL A 212 13.94 24.01 4.36
CA VAL A 212 12.65 24.63 4.03
C VAL A 212 11.67 23.59 3.48
N LEU A 213 12.14 22.70 2.60
CA LEU A 213 11.32 21.62 2.04
C LEU A 213 10.91 20.58 3.09
N ASN A 214 11.79 20.28 4.05
CA ASN A 214 11.57 19.35 5.16
C ASN A 214 11.11 20.06 6.45
N ASN A 215 10.20 21.03 6.31
CA ASN A 215 9.66 21.78 7.44
C ASN A 215 8.92 20.87 8.44
N VAL A 216 9.42 20.82 9.69
CA VAL A 216 8.89 19.95 10.75
C VAL A 216 7.44 20.27 11.13
N HIS A 217 7.00 21.53 11.04
CA HIS A 217 5.62 21.91 11.35
C HIS A 217 4.65 21.41 10.28
N SER A 218 5.03 21.55 9.00
CA SER A 218 4.26 21.02 7.88
C SER A 218 4.12 19.50 7.95
N LEU A 219 5.21 18.81 8.35
CA LEU A 219 5.17 17.38 8.63
C LEU A 219 4.23 17.06 9.79
N ALA A 220 4.34 17.77 10.92
CA ALA A 220 3.49 17.55 12.09
C ALA A 220 2.00 17.73 11.76
N ASP A 221 1.64 18.64 10.86
CA ASP A 221 0.26 18.80 10.40
C ASP A 221 -0.24 17.60 9.59
N LEU A 222 0.61 17.01 8.74
CA LEU A 222 0.26 15.78 8.02
C LEU A 222 0.13 14.57 8.95
N LEU A 223 0.99 14.46 9.96
CA LEU A 223 0.94 13.36 10.94
C LEU A 223 -0.31 13.42 11.84
N LYS A 224 -1.00 14.58 11.91
CA LYS A 224 -2.31 14.71 12.60
C LYS A 224 -3.47 14.14 11.79
N LEU A 225 -3.31 14.00 10.47
CA LEU A 225 -4.37 13.48 9.61
C LEU A 225 -4.65 12.01 9.89
N ARG A 226 -5.85 11.57 9.53
CA ARG A 226 -6.17 10.14 9.39
C ARG A 226 -6.18 9.74 7.93
N HIS A 227 -6.22 8.43 7.64
CA HIS A 227 -6.01 7.90 6.28
C HIS A 227 -7.14 6.93 5.86
N PRO A 228 -8.21 7.40 5.17
CA PRO A 228 -8.43 8.78 4.74
C PRO A 228 -8.80 9.67 5.93
N ASP A 229 -8.72 10.98 5.76
CA ASP A 229 -9.15 11.90 6.80
C ASP A 229 -10.70 12.05 6.78
N PRO A 230 -11.40 11.73 7.88
CA PRO A 230 -12.85 11.77 7.95
C PRO A 230 -13.46 13.14 7.64
N SER A 231 -12.74 14.23 7.92
CA SER A 231 -13.22 15.59 7.64
C SER A 231 -13.20 15.94 6.15
N ARG A 232 -12.36 15.25 5.36
CA ARG A 232 -12.16 15.53 3.93
C ARG A 232 -13.06 14.67 3.04
N THR A 233 -13.38 13.45 3.48
CA THR A 233 -14.21 12.50 2.71
C THR A 233 -15.59 12.99 2.23
N PRO A 234 -16.33 13.91 2.91
CA PRO A 234 -17.63 14.39 2.42
C PRO A 234 -17.54 15.22 1.13
N THR A 235 -16.36 15.78 0.81
CA THR A 235 -16.17 16.68 -0.34
C THR A 235 -15.21 16.13 -1.39
N LEU A 236 -14.64 14.93 -1.20
CA LEU A 236 -13.82 14.26 -2.22
C LEU A 236 -14.60 14.01 -3.51
N GLU A 237 -14.08 14.49 -4.63
CA GLU A 237 -14.61 14.22 -5.96
C GLU A 237 -13.51 13.62 -6.82
N VAL A 238 -13.92 12.89 -7.87
CA VAL A 238 -12.98 12.40 -8.87
C VAL A 238 -12.54 13.61 -9.70
N THR A 239 -11.39 14.16 -9.36
CA THR A 239 -10.75 15.27 -10.07
C THR A 239 -9.82 14.79 -11.17
N ASP A 240 -9.35 13.55 -11.07
CA ASP A 240 -8.48 12.91 -12.05
C ASP A 240 -8.89 11.42 -12.21
N PRO A 241 -9.66 11.06 -13.26
CA PRO A 241 -10.12 9.69 -13.49
C PRO A 241 -9.01 8.66 -13.77
N GLY A 242 -7.82 9.14 -14.14
CA GLY A 242 -6.63 8.32 -14.31
C GLY A 242 -6.05 7.86 -12.97
N LEU A 243 -6.19 8.70 -11.93
CA LEU A 243 -5.63 8.50 -10.59
C LEU A 243 -6.67 8.19 -9.51
N GLN A 244 -7.95 8.31 -9.81
CA GLN A 244 -9.05 8.15 -8.86
C GLN A 244 -10.21 7.41 -9.51
N VAL A 245 -10.97 6.70 -8.67
CA VAL A 245 -12.26 6.11 -9.04
C VAL A 245 -13.21 6.31 -7.87
N ARG A 246 -14.50 6.48 -8.14
CA ARG A 246 -15.50 6.58 -7.09
C ARG A 246 -15.83 5.17 -6.56
N GLY A 247 -16.04 5.05 -5.25
CA GLY A 247 -16.51 3.82 -4.63
C GLY A 247 -17.45 4.06 -3.46
N SER A 248 -18.11 3.00 -3.01
CA SER A 248 -19.03 3.01 -1.88
C SER A 248 -18.85 1.76 -1.04
N TRP A 249 -18.78 1.95 0.28
CA TRP A 249 -18.79 0.87 1.25
C TRP A 249 -20.17 0.72 1.87
N LYS A 250 -20.86 -0.37 1.53
CA LYS A 250 -22.17 -0.72 2.06
C LYS A 250 -22.04 -1.76 3.15
N ARG A 251 -22.38 -1.41 4.39
CA ARG A 251 -22.46 -2.40 5.47
C ARG A 251 -23.61 -3.35 5.21
N LEU A 252 -23.34 -4.65 5.23
CA LEU A 252 -24.35 -5.69 5.08
C LEU A 252 -24.78 -6.17 6.48
N HIS A 253 -26.09 -6.33 6.66
CA HIS A 253 -26.66 -6.88 7.87
C HIS A 253 -26.88 -8.38 7.70
N THR A 254 -26.50 -9.14 8.72
CA THR A 254 -26.84 -10.56 8.88
C THR A 254 -27.94 -10.70 9.94
N LYS A 255 -28.67 -11.82 9.93
CA LYS A 255 -29.65 -12.13 10.97
C LYS A 255 -29.05 -12.00 12.39
N ALA A 256 -29.82 -11.42 13.31
CA ALA A 256 -29.42 -11.25 14.70
C ALA A 256 -29.36 -12.62 15.42
N GLY A 257 -28.40 -12.79 16.35
CA GLY A 257 -28.29 -13.99 17.20
C GLY A 257 -27.56 -15.19 16.58
N SER A 258 -27.27 -15.18 15.28
CA SER A 258 -26.53 -16.25 14.57
C SER A 258 -25.14 -15.78 14.13
N GLY A 259 -24.44 -15.02 14.99
CA GLY A 259 -23.24 -14.29 14.62
C GLY A 259 -21.95 -15.02 14.95
N ILE A 260 -21.04 -15.09 13.98
CA ILE A 260 -19.63 -15.39 14.24
C ILE A 260 -19.01 -14.33 15.19
N ALA A 261 -18.15 -14.78 16.10
CA ALA A 261 -17.44 -13.89 17.02
C ALA A 261 -16.49 -12.92 16.27
N PRO A 262 -16.30 -11.67 16.75
CA PRO A 262 -15.32 -10.74 16.22
C PRO A 262 -13.90 -11.33 16.24
N ARG A 263 -13.20 -11.25 15.11
CA ARG A 263 -11.89 -11.88 14.95
C ARG A 263 -11.00 -11.20 13.90
N SER A 264 -9.70 -11.43 14.03
CA SER A 264 -8.68 -11.11 13.03
C SER A 264 -7.82 -12.34 12.72
N ASN A 265 -6.93 -12.24 11.73
CA ASN A 265 -5.94 -13.28 11.43
C ASN A 265 -6.55 -14.66 11.12
N PHE A 266 -7.73 -14.65 10.50
CA PHE A 266 -8.46 -15.83 10.02
C PHE A 266 -8.26 -16.01 8.52
N ALA A 267 -8.55 -17.20 8.00
CA ALA A 267 -8.70 -17.44 6.57
C ALA A 267 -10.13 -17.18 6.12
N SER A 268 -10.31 -16.68 4.90
CA SER A 268 -11.64 -16.55 4.29
C SER A 268 -11.60 -16.68 2.78
N PHE A 269 -12.68 -17.18 2.20
CA PHE A 269 -12.85 -17.35 0.76
C PHE A 269 -14.35 -17.41 0.42
N ILE A 270 -14.69 -17.21 -0.85
CA ILE A 270 -16.05 -17.42 -1.36
C ILE A 270 -16.06 -18.63 -2.30
N TRP A 271 -17.08 -19.47 -2.17
CA TRP A 271 -17.34 -20.58 -3.08
C TRP A 271 -18.85 -20.71 -3.30
N LYS A 272 -19.29 -20.70 -4.57
CA LYS A 272 -20.70 -20.78 -4.99
C LYS A 272 -21.60 -19.79 -4.22
N GLY A 273 -21.21 -18.51 -4.18
CA GLY A 273 -21.95 -17.44 -3.50
C GLY A 273 -21.99 -17.50 -1.96
N LYS A 274 -21.20 -18.38 -1.33
CA LYS A 274 -21.12 -18.51 0.14
C LYS A 274 -19.77 -18.03 0.65
N LEU A 275 -19.79 -17.19 1.68
CA LEU A 275 -18.59 -16.73 2.39
C LEU A 275 -18.22 -17.74 3.47
N TYR A 276 -16.97 -18.19 3.46
CA TYR A 276 -16.38 -19.06 4.47
C TYR A 276 -15.37 -18.28 5.31
N VAL A 277 -15.37 -18.51 6.62
CA VAL A 277 -14.42 -17.92 7.57
C VAL A 277 -13.89 -19.02 8.49
N ALA A 278 -12.58 -19.23 8.51
CA ALA A 278 -11.94 -20.29 9.29
C ALA A 278 -10.85 -19.73 10.22
N GLY A 279 -10.91 -20.14 11.48
CA GLY A 279 -9.90 -19.80 12.49
C GLY A 279 -9.87 -18.33 12.91
N GLY A 280 -8.67 -17.84 13.24
CA GLY A 280 -8.42 -16.49 13.77
C GLY A 280 -8.56 -16.41 15.28
N TYR A 281 -8.47 -15.20 15.84
CA TYR A 281 -8.61 -14.98 17.28
C TYR A 281 -9.32 -13.67 17.60
N GLN A 282 -9.83 -13.59 18.83
CA GLN A 282 -10.42 -12.39 19.40
C GLN A 282 -9.42 -11.68 20.31
N GLY A 283 -9.24 -10.37 20.13
CA GLY A 283 -8.49 -9.53 21.07
C GLY A 283 -6.98 -9.48 20.82
N ILE A 284 -6.18 -9.50 21.90
CA ILE A 284 -4.72 -9.51 21.84
C ILE A 284 -4.20 -10.92 21.50
N ALA A 285 -2.91 -11.00 21.17
CA ALA A 285 -2.16 -12.22 20.88
C ALA A 285 -2.09 -13.26 22.04
N ILE A 286 -3.10 -13.34 22.90
CA ILE A 286 -3.24 -14.32 23.97
C ILE A 286 -4.46 -15.23 23.72
N GLY A 287 -5.37 -14.85 22.82
CA GLY A 287 -6.53 -15.65 22.41
C GLY A 287 -7.85 -15.12 22.97
N PRO A 288 -8.96 -15.87 22.84
CA PRO A 288 -9.03 -17.26 22.38
C PRO A 288 -8.75 -17.43 20.87
N TYR A 289 -8.06 -18.52 20.50
CA TYR A 289 -7.92 -18.95 19.11
C TYR A 289 -9.10 -19.82 18.71
N HIS A 290 -9.66 -19.52 17.54
CA HIS A 290 -10.77 -20.27 16.99
C HIS A 290 -10.25 -21.39 16.09
N ARG A 291 -10.89 -22.56 16.15
CA ARG A 291 -10.69 -23.69 15.23
C ARG A 291 -11.92 -24.00 14.40
N ASP A 292 -12.93 -23.14 14.53
CA ASP A 292 -14.20 -23.27 13.83
C ASP A 292 -14.04 -22.85 12.36
N ILE A 293 -14.96 -23.32 11.55
CA ILE A 293 -15.20 -22.78 10.21
C ILE A 293 -16.67 -22.45 10.12
N TRP A 294 -16.96 -21.26 9.61
CA TRP A 294 -18.31 -20.72 9.47
C TRP A 294 -18.61 -20.45 8.01
N CYS A 295 -19.88 -20.58 7.64
CA CYS A 295 -20.37 -20.31 6.30
C CYS A 295 -21.58 -19.37 6.36
N LEU A 296 -21.65 -18.41 5.43
CA LEU A 296 -22.76 -17.48 5.26
C LEU A 296 -23.17 -17.43 3.79
N ASP A 297 -24.46 -17.63 3.51
CA ASP A 297 -25.03 -17.36 2.19
C ASP A 297 -25.12 -15.84 1.96
N LEU A 298 -24.42 -15.33 0.95
CA LEU A 298 -24.33 -13.89 0.70
C LEU A 298 -25.60 -13.30 0.08
N THR A 299 -26.47 -14.14 -0.48
CA THR A 299 -27.76 -13.71 -1.03
C THR A 299 -28.81 -13.69 0.08
N ALA A 300 -29.00 -14.82 0.76
CA ALA A 300 -30.02 -14.97 1.80
C ALA A 300 -29.67 -14.19 3.07
N ARG A 301 -28.39 -14.19 3.48
CA ARG A 301 -27.88 -13.57 4.72
C ARG A 301 -28.69 -13.94 5.97
N ASP A 302 -29.24 -15.16 5.96
CA ASP A 302 -30.18 -15.71 6.93
C ASP A 302 -29.50 -16.26 8.20
N GLY A 303 -28.16 -16.23 8.25
CA GLY A 303 -27.36 -16.47 9.44
C GLY A 303 -26.05 -17.18 9.14
N TRP A 304 -25.12 -17.20 10.11
CA TRP A 304 -23.91 -18.00 9.99
C TRP A 304 -24.17 -19.45 10.41
N LYS A 305 -23.63 -20.39 9.65
CA LYS A 305 -23.65 -21.83 9.93
C LYS A 305 -22.26 -22.30 10.31
N GLU A 306 -22.09 -22.84 11.52
CA GLU A 306 -20.85 -23.50 11.92
C GLU A 306 -20.73 -24.84 11.18
N LEU A 307 -19.51 -25.15 10.74
CA LEU A 307 -19.13 -26.36 10.01
C LEU A 307 -18.13 -27.20 10.84
N ALA A 308 -17.62 -28.30 10.28
CA ALA A 308 -16.71 -29.18 10.98
C ALA A 308 -15.43 -28.45 11.44
N LYS A 309 -15.15 -28.52 12.75
CA LYS A 309 -13.95 -27.90 13.34
C LYS A 309 -12.68 -28.52 12.77
N TYR A 310 -11.61 -27.74 12.70
CA TYR A 310 -10.30 -28.24 12.31
C TYR A 310 -9.87 -29.37 13.27
N PRO A 311 -9.46 -30.54 12.75
CA PRO A 311 -9.48 -31.80 13.50
C PRO A 311 -8.35 -31.93 14.53
N VAL A 312 -7.37 -31.03 14.50
CA VAL A 312 -6.15 -31.23 15.26
C VAL A 312 -6.10 -30.33 16.51
N VAL A 313 -5.70 -30.92 17.64
CA VAL A 313 -5.89 -30.38 19.00
C VAL A 313 -4.56 -29.97 19.67
N GLU A 314 -4.63 -29.08 20.66
CA GLU A 314 -3.47 -28.74 21.53
C GLU A 314 -3.07 -29.95 22.40
N PRO A 315 -1.78 -30.16 22.74
CA PRO A 315 -0.63 -29.25 22.64
C PRO A 315 0.24 -29.42 21.36
N GLU A 316 -0.19 -30.26 20.41
CA GLU A 316 0.56 -30.57 19.18
C GLU A 316 0.67 -29.36 18.21
N TYR A 317 -0.02 -28.26 18.52
CA TYR A 317 -0.05 -27.01 17.74
C TYR A 317 0.79 -25.93 18.38
N ARG A 318 2.04 -25.79 17.94
CA ARG A 318 2.77 -24.53 18.15
C ARG A 318 2.30 -23.42 17.19
N CYS A 319 1.66 -23.76 16.07
CA CYS A 319 0.96 -22.82 15.20
C CYS A 319 -0.35 -22.42 15.87
N LEU A 320 -0.28 -21.43 16.75
CA LEU A 320 -1.45 -20.68 17.22
C LEU A 320 -2.27 -20.35 15.96
N MET A 321 -3.56 -20.65 15.91
CA MET A 321 -4.42 -20.54 14.70
C MET A 321 -4.61 -19.09 14.26
N ARG A 322 -3.52 -18.50 13.83
CA ARG A 322 -3.29 -17.13 13.46
C ARG A 322 -2.74 -17.17 12.05
N THR A 323 -3.07 -16.17 11.25
CA THR A 323 -2.43 -15.92 9.96
C THR A 323 -2.68 -17.02 8.93
N TRP A 324 -3.77 -17.78 9.12
CA TRP A 324 -4.20 -18.78 8.16
C TRP A 324 -4.56 -18.10 6.85
N THR A 325 -3.96 -18.59 5.77
CA THR A 325 -4.40 -18.31 4.42
C THR A 325 -4.94 -19.62 3.86
N MET A 326 -6.14 -19.58 3.28
CA MET A 326 -6.71 -20.70 2.54
C MET A 326 -7.02 -20.29 1.12
N LYS A 327 -6.72 -21.18 0.16
CA LYS A 327 -7.00 -20.93 -1.26
C LYS A 327 -7.82 -22.06 -1.84
N VAL A 328 -8.85 -21.68 -2.59
CA VAL A 328 -9.77 -22.63 -3.23
C VAL A 328 -9.17 -23.09 -4.54
N TYR A 329 -9.16 -24.40 -4.74
CA TYR A 329 -8.88 -25.02 -6.03
C TYR A 329 -9.82 -26.20 -6.22
N LYS A 330 -10.59 -26.16 -7.31
CA LYS A 330 -11.71 -27.08 -7.57
C LYS A 330 -12.72 -27.05 -6.41
N ASP A 331 -12.90 -28.17 -5.75
CA ASP A 331 -13.86 -28.46 -4.67
C ASP A 331 -13.23 -28.37 -3.27
N LYS A 332 -11.99 -27.88 -3.15
CA LYS A 332 -11.23 -27.90 -1.89
C LYS A 332 -10.63 -26.54 -1.58
N ALA A 333 -10.67 -26.17 -0.31
CA ALA A 333 -9.93 -25.03 0.22
C ALA A 333 -8.68 -25.52 0.95
N TYR A 334 -7.50 -25.29 0.38
CA TYR A 334 -6.22 -25.79 0.88
C TYR A 334 -5.63 -24.86 1.95
N LEU A 335 -4.99 -25.44 2.96
CA LEU A 335 -4.30 -24.78 4.06
C LEU A 335 -2.89 -25.36 4.19
N PHE A 336 -1.88 -24.51 4.07
CA PHE A 336 -0.49 -24.88 4.35
C PHE A 336 0.02 -24.13 5.57
N THR A 337 0.61 -24.86 6.51
CA THR A 337 1.13 -24.33 7.78
C THR A 337 2.63 -24.58 7.95
N GLY A 338 3.32 -24.97 6.87
CA GLY A 338 4.74 -25.33 6.90
C GLY A 338 4.98 -26.83 7.10
N LYS A 339 3.93 -27.63 7.33
CA LYS A 339 4.02 -29.08 7.54
C LYS A 339 4.23 -29.87 6.25
N ARG A 340 4.69 -31.13 6.38
CA ARG A 340 4.74 -32.10 5.26
C ARG A 340 3.37 -32.50 4.73
N GLN A 341 2.34 -32.24 5.51
CA GLN A 341 0.95 -32.47 5.18
C GLN A 341 0.31 -31.13 4.82
N VAL A 342 -0.43 -31.11 3.73
CA VAL A 342 -1.29 -29.97 3.36
C VAL A 342 -2.72 -30.37 3.68
N ASP A 343 -3.35 -29.59 4.56
CA ASP A 343 -4.73 -29.81 4.94
C ASP A 343 -5.66 -29.15 3.92
N PHE A 344 -6.88 -29.66 3.80
CA PHE A 344 -7.91 -29.04 3.00
C PHE A 344 -9.27 -29.23 3.63
N PHE A 345 -10.17 -28.27 3.39
CA PHE A 345 -11.60 -28.42 3.65
C PHE A 345 -12.30 -28.81 2.35
N ASP A 346 -12.90 -30.00 2.31
CA ASP A 346 -13.72 -30.49 1.21
C ASP A 346 -15.06 -29.74 1.22
N LEU A 347 -15.28 -28.88 0.24
CA LEU A 347 -16.40 -27.93 0.20
C LEU A 347 -17.72 -28.62 -0.15
N GLU A 348 -17.67 -29.78 -0.80
CA GLU A 348 -18.86 -30.57 -1.12
C GLU A 348 -19.28 -31.43 0.07
N LYS A 349 -18.33 -32.06 0.75
CA LYS A 349 -18.61 -32.94 1.91
C LYS A 349 -18.72 -32.18 3.23
N GLY A 350 -18.18 -30.98 3.31
CA GLY A 350 -18.12 -30.19 4.54
C GLY A 350 -17.21 -30.80 5.61
N GLN A 351 -16.11 -31.43 5.19
CA GLN A 351 -15.20 -32.19 6.06
C GLN A 351 -13.74 -31.82 5.81
N TRP A 352 -12.91 -31.93 6.85
CA TRP A 352 -11.47 -31.79 6.71
C TRP A 352 -10.85 -33.07 6.16
N GLY A 353 -9.85 -32.89 5.30
CA GLY A 353 -8.95 -33.94 4.85
C GLY A 353 -7.54 -33.39 4.69
N SER A 354 -6.60 -34.24 4.31
CA SER A 354 -5.23 -33.82 4.08
C SER A 354 -4.52 -34.67 3.03
N ILE A 355 -3.48 -34.10 2.44
CA ILE A 355 -2.57 -34.80 1.54
C ILE A 355 -1.16 -34.81 2.11
N SER A 356 -0.51 -35.97 2.09
CA SER A 356 0.92 -36.07 2.32
C SER A 356 1.66 -35.57 1.09
N THR A 357 2.67 -34.74 1.31
CA THR A 357 3.51 -34.17 0.25
C THR A 357 4.97 -34.59 0.42
N THR A 358 5.72 -34.51 -0.67
CA THR A 358 7.15 -34.84 -0.68
C THR A 358 7.99 -33.66 -1.14
N TYR A 359 9.23 -33.61 -0.70
CA TYR A 359 10.20 -32.59 -1.11
C TYR A 359 11.56 -33.27 -1.32
N GLU A 360 12.12 -33.10 -2.51
CA GLU A 360 13.46 -33.57 -2.82
C GLU A 360 14.42 -32.38 -2.78
N ARG A 361 15.27 -32.38 -1.75
CA ARG A 361 16.20 -31.28 -1.48
C ARG A 361 17.39 -31.31 -2.43
N THR A 362 17.69 -30.19 -3.06
CA THR A 362 18.89 -30.00 -3.88
C THR A 362 20.06 -29.38 -3.08
N THR A 363 21.25 -29.32 -3.69
CA THR A 363 22.40 -28.60 -3.11
C THR A 363 22.15 -27.09 -3.02
N ALA A 364 21.41 -26.51 -3.97
CA ALA A 364 21.03 -25.09 -3.91
C ALA A 364 20.12 -24.81 -2.72
N ASP A 365 19.26 -25.76 -2.37
CA ASP A 365 18.34 -25.64 -1.24
C ASP A 365 19.06 -25.66 0.10
N LYS A 366 20.08 -26.52 0.25
CA LYS A 366 20.95 -26.49 1.44
C LYS A 366 21.60 -25.12 1.62
N ARG A 367 22.09 -24.50 0.54
CA ARG A 367 22.68 -23.14 0.57
C ARG A 367 21.65 -22.06 0.90
N ALA A 368 20.37 -22.30 0.62
CA ALA A 368 19.27 -21.42 0.98
C ALA A 368 18.79 -21.59 2.44
N GLY A 369 19.44 -22.49 3.21
CA GLY A 369 19.14 -22.76 4.62
C GLY A 369 18.21 -23.94 4.86
N MET A 370 17.76 -24.66 3.81
CA MET A 370 16.85 -25.79 4.01
C MET A 370 17.63 -27.05 4.37
N GLU A 371 17.45 -27.49 5.62
CA GLU A 371 18.01 -28.76 6.09
C GLU A 371 17.09 -29.93 5.75
N ASN A 372 16.12 -30.29 6.58
CA ASN A 372 15.35 -31.53 6.38
C ASN A 372 13.99 -31.33 5.72
N TRP A 373 13.54 -30.09 5.63
CA TRP A 373 12.24 -29.70 5.11
C TRP A 373 12.28 -28.25 4.63
N LEU A 374 11.21 -27.78 3.97
CA LEU A 374 11.09 -26.42 3.44
C LEU A 374 11.22 -25.36 4.52
N TYR A 375 10.54 -25.56 5.65
CA TYR A 375 10.55 -24.65 6.79
C TYR A 375 11.05 -25.39 8.04
N PRO A 376 11.95 -24.79 8.83
CA PRO A 376 12.38 -25.37 10.09
C PRO A 376 11.20 -25.62 11.02
N HIS A 377 11.28 -26.73 11.77
CA HIS A 377 10.22 -27.17 12.68
C HIS A 377 8.84 -27.36 12.03
N SER A 378 8.77 -27.46 10.69
CA SER A 378 7.51 -27.66 9.96
C SER A 378 6.46 -26.58 10.25
N MET A 379 6.90 -25.33 10.38
CA MET A 379 6.07 -24.18 10.73
C MET A 379 6.38 -22.99 9.83
N VAL A 380 5.33 -22.40 9.27
CA VAL A 380 5.37 -21.06 8.70
C VAL A 380 4.11 -20.28 9.12
N ASP A 381 4.31 -19.04 9.54
CA ASP A 381 3.25 -18.07 9.86
C ASP A 381 3.39 -16.83 8.97
N ASP A 382 2.33 -16.06 8.78
CA ASP A 382 2.34 -14.78 8.04
C ASP A 382 2.85 -14.88 6.58
N ALA A 383 2.90 -16.07 6.00
CA ALA A 383 3.26 -16.29 4.61
C ALA A 383 2.09 -15.98 3.68
N CYS A 384 2.41 -15.49 2.49
CA CYS A 384 1.46 -15.37 1.41
C CYS A 384 1.28 -16.73 0.74
N MET A 385 0.07 -17.02 0.28
CA MET A 385 -0.23 -18.27 -0.42
C MET A 385 -1.15 -17.96 -1.59
N GLU A 386 -0.87 -18.50 -2.78
CA GLU A 386 -1.71 -18.35 -3.98
C GLU A 386 -1.78 -19.66 -4.75
N ILE A 387 -2.82 -19.83 -5.59
CA ILE A 387 -2.91 -20.98 -6.51
C ILE A 387 -2.97 -20.47 -7.96
N ALA A 388 -2.13 -21.03 -8.81
CA ALA A 388 -2.12 -20.80 -10.25
C ALA A 388 -1.82 -22.13 -10.96
N ASP A 389 -2.59 -22.46 -12.01
CA ASP A 389 -2.35 -23.65 -12.85
C ASP A 389 -2.06 -24.94 -12.04
N GLY A 390 -2.94 -25.23 -11.08
CA GLY A 390 -2.84 -26.42 -10.21
C GLY A 390 -1.66 -26.46 -9.24
N LYS A 391 -0.91 -25.37 -9.11
CA LYS A 391 0.24 -25.25 -8.21
C LYS A 391 -0.07 -24.26 -7.08
N LEU A 392 0.23 -24.66 -5.85
CA LEU A 392 0.12 -23.84 -4.66
C LEU A 392 1.48 -23.16 -4.41
N TYR A 393 1.53 -21.85 -4.54
CA TYR A 393 2.71 -21.02 -4.29
C TYR A 393 2.67 -20.48 -2.87
N VAL A 394 3.81 -20.50 -2.18
CA VAL A 394 3.97 -19.92 -0.84
C VAL A 394 5.19 -19.03 -0.84
N PHE A 395 5.02 -17.79 -0.38
CA PHE A 395 6.08 -16.78 -0.33
C PHE A 395 6.22 -16.17 1.07
N GLY A 396 7.47 -16.05 1.52
CA GLY A 396 7.85 -15.32 2.71
C GLY A 396 7.30 -15.92 4.00
N GLY A 397 6.90 -15.05 4.92
CA GLY A 397 6.44 -15.42 6.26
C GLY A 397 7.57 -15.59 7.27
N THR A 398 7.23 -16.04 8.47
CA THR A 398 8.17 -16.31 9.57
C THR A 398 8.14 -17.78 9.96
N HIS A 399 9.22 -18.24 10.59
CA HIS A 399 9.31 -19.58 11.17
C HIS A 399 9.96 -19.49 12.56
N ASN A 400 10.17 -20.62 13.25
CA ASN A 400 10.68 -20.58 14.63
C ASN A 400 12.07 -19.96 14.74
N ASP A 401 12.94 -20.23 13.78
CA ASP A 401 14.34 -19.78 13.83
C ASP A 401 14.52 -18.35 13.31
N ASN A 402 13.51 -17.76 12.66
CA ASN A 402 13.58 -16.42 12.11
C ASN A 402 12.21 -15.73 12.13
N LYS A 403 12.09 -14.74 13.03
CA LYS A 403 10.88 -13.93 13.21
C LYS A 403 10.92 -12.59 12.48
N VAL A 404 12.03 -12.26 11.81
CA VAL A 404 12.14 -11.05 10.95
C VAL A 404 11.29 -11.22 9.70
N GLY A 405 11.23 -12.43 9.17
CA GLY A 405 10.64 -12.74 7.86
C GLY A 405 11.68 -13.39 6.96
N CYS A 406 11.21 -14.09 5.92
CA CYS A 406 12.06 -14.69 4.89
C CYS A 406 11.57 -14.26 3.50
N ASN A 407 12.33 -14.56 2.45
CA ASN A 407 11.91 -14.35 1.05
C ASN A 407 11.81 -15.66 0.27
N LEU A 408 11.72 -16.78 0.97
CA LEU A 408 11.59 -18.11 0.37
C LEU A 408 10.32 -18.16 -0.50
N LEU A 409 10.48 -18.59 -1.76
CA LEU A 409 9.38 -18.91 -2.67
C LEU A 409 9.42 -20.40 -2.98
N VAL A 410 8.34 -21.11 -2.68
CA VAL A 410 8.17 -22.54 -2.96
C VAL A 410 6.85 -22.77 -3.69
N ALA A 411 6.79 -23.86 -4.44
CA ALA A 411 5.56 -24.30 -5.10
C ALA A 411 5.30 -25.78 -4.86
N LEU A 412 4.06 -26.13 -4.55
CA LEU A 412 3.54 -27.48 -4.52
C LEU A 412 2.70 -27.73 -5.76
N ASP A 413 3.10 -28.71 -6.55
CA ASP A 413 2.24 -29.26 -7.57
C ASP A 413 1.17 -30.14 -6.89
N LEU A 414 -0.12 -29.75 -7.00
CA LEU A 414 -1.20 -30.41 -6.26
C LEU A 414 -1.56 -31.80 -6.82
N GLU A 415 -1.17 -32.10 -8.05
CA GLU A 415 -1.38 -33.39 -8.69
C GLU A 415 -0.32 -34.40 -8.23
N THR A 416 0.95 -34.05 -8.41
CA THR A 416 2.09 -34.90 -8.05
C THR A 416 2.40 -34.88 -6.55
N LYS A 417 1.88 -33.88 -5.81
CA LYS A 417 2.10 -33.65 -4.37
C LYS A 417 3.57 -33.41 -4.05
N LYS A 418 4.32 -32.85 -5.00
CA LYS A 418 5.74 -32.55 -4.88
C LYS A 418 5.98 -31.06 -4.70
N TRP A 419 6.73 -30.72 -3.67
CA TRP A 419 7.26 -29.37 -3.47
C TRP A 419 8.55 -29.17 -4.24
N ARG A 420 8.79 -27.93 -4.66
CA ARG A 420 10.10 -27.45 -5.09
C ARG A 420 10.34 -26.02 -4.62
N ARG A 421 11.60 -25.65 -4.41
CA ARG A 421 11.98 -24.25 -4.25
C ARG A 421 12.06 -23.57 -5.61
N LEU A 422 11.54 -22.35 -5.69
CA LEU A 422 11.65 -21.46 -6.85
C LEU A 422 12.71 -20.38 -6.65
N GLY A 423 12.85 -19.86 -5.42
CA GLY A 423 13.83 -18.81 -5.12
C GLY A 423 13.88 -18.45 -3.63
N GLY A 424 14.72 -17.47 -3.29
CA GLY A 424 14.84 -16.93 -1.94
C GLY A 424 15.58 -17.82 -0.93
N HIS A 425 15.63 -17.34 0.31
CA HIS A 425 16.37 -17.94 1.43
C HIS A 425 15.49 -17.95 2.69
N LEU A 426 15.72 -18.92 3.58
CA LEU A 426 15.06 -18.97 4.90
C LEU A 426 15.57 -17.88 5.85
N HIS A 427 16.88 -17.65 5.82
CA HIS A 427 17.51 -16.61 6.62
C HIS A 427 17.65 -15.31 5.82
N PRO A 428 17.57 -14.14 6.47
CA PRO A 428 17.64 -12.87 5.78
C PRO A 428 18.95 -12.71 5.01
N LYS A 429 18.84 -12.46 3.72
CA LYS A 429 19.98 -12.19 2.84
C LYS A 429 19.56 -11.17 1.79
N ALA A 430 20.31 -10.08 1.73
CA ALA A 430 20.08 -9.04 0.73
C ALA A 430 20.33 -9.59 -0.68
N ASP A 431 19.41 -9.30 -1.59
CA ASP A 431 19.48 -9.71 -2.99
C ASP A 431 18.78 -8.67 -3.85
N LEU A 432 19.51 -8.05 -4.78
CA LEU A 432 18.95 -7.01 -5.66
C LEU A 432 18.01 -7.58 -6.73
N LEU A 433 18.02 -8.90 -6.93
CA LEU A 433 17.24 -9.60 -7.95
C LEU A 433 16.01 -10.32 -7.38
N ALA A 434 15.76 -10.23 -6.08
CA ALA A 434 14.62 -10.85 -5.43
C ALA A 434 14.00 -9.90 -4.39
N PRO A 435 12.74 -10.13 -4.00
CA PRO A 435 12.16 -9.38 -2.89
C PRO A 435 12.94 -9.62 -1.61
N ASP A 436 13.10 -8.58 -0.81
CA ASP A 436 13.67 -8.71 0.53
C ASP A 436 12.81 -9.57 1.48
N PRO A 437 13.42 -10.13 2.54
CA PRO A 437 12.73 -10.92 3.55
C PRO A 437 11.55 -10.18 4.18
N ARG A 438 10.37 -10.79 4.15
CA ARG A 438 9.15 -10.15 4.63
C ARG A 438 8.09 -11.15 5.07
N LYS A 439 7.20 -10.66 5.93
CA LYS A 439 5.97 -11.31 6.35
C LYS A 439 4.77 -10.41 6.03
N THR A 440 3.57 -10.98 6.08
CA THR A 440 2.29 -10.25 5.89
C THR A 440 2.24 -9.40 4.62
N ALA A 441 2.96 -9.82 3.57
CA ALA A 441 2.88 -9.19 2.26
C ALA A 441 1.51 -9.47 1.63
N MET A 442 1.15 -8.62 0.67
CA MET A 442 0.00 -8.87 -0.19
C MET A 442 0.43 -9.75 -1.35
N SER A 443 -0.42 -10.69 -1.76
CA SER A 443 -0.18 -11.52 -2.95
C SER A 443 -1.41 -11.61 -3.84
N TRP A 444 -1.17 -11.79 -5.13
CA TRP A 444 -2.19 -12.23 -6.07
C TRP A 444 -1.55 -12.82 -7.32
N VAL A 445 -2.36 -13.56 -8.07
CA VAL A 445 -2.01 -14.02 -9.42
C VAL A 445 -2.85 -13.21 -10.41
N ASN A 446 -2.26 -12.79 -11.53
CA ASN A 446 -3.01 -12.09 -12.57
C ASN A 446 -4.05 -13.00 -13.25
N LYS A 447 -4.90 -12.38 -14.08
CA LYS A 447 -5.98 -13.07 -14.79
C LYS A 447 -5.46 -14.20 -15.68
N GLU A 448 -4.31 -13.99 -16.32
CA GLU A 448 -3.67 -14.94 -17.23
C GLU A 448 -2.98 -16.10 -16.50
N GLN A 449 -2.86 -16.02 -15.17
CA GLN A 449 -2.17 -17.01 -14.33
C GLN A 449 -0.70 -17.26 -14.66
N ASP A 450 -0.05 -16.32 -15.33
CA ASP A 450 1.36 -16.41 -15.70
C ASP A 450 2.28 -15.63 -14.73
N ARG A 451 1.72 -14.91 -13.77
CA ARG A 451 2.49 -14.03 -12.89
C ARG A 451 1.91 -13.95 -11.48
N LEU A 452 2.78 -14.22 -10.50
CA LEU A 452 2.52 -14.02 -9.08
C LEU A 452 3.08 -12.67 -8.66
N PHE A 453 2.26 -11.81 -8.07
CA PHE A 453 2.68 -10.51 -7.55
C PHE A 453 2.82 -10.55 -6.03
N ILE A 454 3.80 -9.81 -5.52
CA ILE A 454 4.06 -9.57 -4.10
C ILE A 454 4.15 -8.06 -3.89
N LEU A 455 3.39 -7.51 -2.95
CA LEU A 455 3.39 -6.09 -2.63
C LEU A 455 3.51 -5.86 -1.13
N GLY A 456 4.34 -4.89 -0.73
CA GLY A 456 4.44 -4.42 0.64
C GLY A 456 4.84 -5.52 1.63
N GLY A 457 4.22 -5.52 2.81
CA GLY A 457 4.58 -6.39 3.94
C GLY A 457 5.60 -5.73 4.87
N GLU A 458 6.13 -6.49 5.82
CA GLU A 458 7.12 -5.98 6.77
C GLU A 458 8.26 -6.96 7.06
N ALA A 459 9.40 -6.40 7.44
CA ALA A 459 10.46 -7.10 8.13
C ALA A 459 10.42 -6.75 9.62
N ASN A 460 10.12 -7.73 10.46
CA ASN A 460 10.01 -7.58 11.91
C ASN A 460 11.38 -7.64 12.58
N ARG A 461 12.20 -6.63 12.28
CA ARG A 461 13.58 -6.48 12.76
C ARG A 461 13.73 -6.48 14.29
N PRO A 462 12.77 -5.99 15.10
CA PRO A 462 12.85 -6.10 16.56
C PRO A 462 12.85 -7.55 17.08
N ALA A 463 12.40 -8.50 16.27
CA ALA A 463 12.40 -9.92 16.63
C ALA A 463 13.70 -10.65 16.27
N ALA A 464 14.68 -9.96 15.67
CA ALA A 464 16.03 -10.50 15.51
C ALA A 464 16.78 -10.53 16.85
N THR A 465 17.77 -11.40 16.98
CA THR A 465 18.67 -11.40 18.15
C THR A 465 19.46 -10.09 18.18
N ARG A 466 19.56 -9.45 19.35
CA ARG A 466 20.37 -8.24 19.52
C ARG A 466 21.83 -8.54 19.11
N GLY A 467 22.37 -7.76 18.18
CA GLY A 467 23.70 -7.94 17.60
C GLY A 467 23.69 -8.55 16.20
N ASP A 468 22.57 -9.13 15.76
CA ASP A 468 22.38 -9.54 14.37
C ASP A 468 22.41 -8.30 13.44
N PRO A 469 23.13 -8.33 12.30
CA PRO A 469 23.12 -7.25 11.31
C PRO A 469 21.72 -6.77 10.86
N VAL A 470 20.69 -7.61 10.96
CA VAL A 470 19.32 -7.23 10.60
C VAL A 470 18.50 -6.65 11.75
N TYR A 471 19.00 -6.68 13.00
CA TYR A 471 18.30 -6.12 14.16
C TYR A 471 18.07 -4.60 14.01
N ALA A 472 16.91 -4.14 14.49
CA ALA A 472 16.60 -2.73 14.77
C ALA A 472 15.46 -2.65 15.78
N ASN A 473 15.29 -1.47 16.39
CA ASN A 473 14.20 -1.22 17.34
C ASN A 473 12.83 -1.09 16.66
N ASP A 474 12.80 -0.90 15.34
CA ASP A 474 11.58 -0.73 14.56
C ASP A 474 11.51 -1.74 13.41
N SER A 475 10.30 -2.19 13.10
CA SER A 475 10.02 -2.96 11.88
C SER A 475 10.18 -2.09 10.65
N PHE A 476 10.63 -2.68 9.55
CA PHE A 476 10.67 -2.01 8.25
C PHE A 476 9.46 -2.40 7.42
N ILE A 477 8.70 -1.40 6.96
CA ILE A 477 7.54 -1.62 6.11
C ILE A 477 7.94 -1.42 4.65
N PHE A 478 7.71 -2.43 3.83
CA PHE A 478 7.99 -2.35 2.40
C PHE A 478 6.88 -1.59 1.67
N GLU A 479 7.28 -0.83 0.65
CA GLU A 479 6.34 -0.25 -0.32
C GLU A 479 6.44 -0.90 -1.69
N ASN A 480 7.52 -1.63 -2.00
CA ASN A 480 7.76 -2.11 -3.35
C ASN A 480 6.84 -3.25 -3.79
N MET A 481 6.67 -3.34 -5.11
CA MET A 481 5.97 -4.40 -5.80
C MET A 481 6.97 -5.25 -6.57
N TRP A 482 6.83 -6.57 -6.46
CA TRP A 482 7.60 -7.56 -7.18
C TRP A 482 6.66 -8.49 -7.90
N SER A 483 7.12 -9.08 -9.00
CA SER A 483 6.42 -10.17 -9.63
C SER A 483 7.35 -11.32 -9.99
N TRP A 484 6.82 -12.54 -9.88
CA TRP A 484 7.43 -13.76 -10.34
C TRP A 484 6.72 -14.21 -11.61
N HIS A 485 7.43 -14.19 -12.73
CA HIS A 485 6.92 -14.73 -13.98
C HIS A 485 6.99 -16.25 -13.92
N ILE A 486 5.83 -16.91 -13.89
CA ILE A 486 5.70 -18.36 -13.67
C ILE A 486 6.37 -19.16 -14.79
N PRO A 487 6.15 -18.86 -16.09
CA PRO A 487 6.76 -19.64 -17.18
C PRO A 487 8.29 -19.53 -17.24
N THR A 488 8.86 -18.33 -17.01
CA THR A 488 10.33 -18.13 -17.12
C THR A 488 11.06 -18.23 -15.79
N GLU A 489 10.34 -18.36 -14.69
CA GLU A 489 10.88 -18.48 -13.34
C GLU A 489 11.84 -17.34 -12.96
N LYS A 490 11.39 -16.09 -13.17
CA LYS A 490 12.19 -14.90 -12.89
C LYS A 490 11.42 -13.88 -12.06
N TRP A 491 12.11 -13.33 -11.06
CA TRP A 491 11.66 -12.16 -10.34
C TRP A 491 11.86 -10.89 -11.18
N ARG A 492 10.95 -9.94 -11.01
CA ARG A 492 11.02 -8.59 -11.56
C ARG A 492 10.54 -7.60 -10.50
N LYS A 493 11.30 -6.53 -10.24
CA LYS A 493 10.85 -5.40 -9.43
C LYS A 493 9.96 -4.53 -10.31
N GLU A 494 8.68 -4.45 -9.97
CA GLU A 494 7.67 -3.74 -10.74
C GLU A 494 7.68 -2.25 -10.42
N ARG A 495 7.39 -1.43 -11.45
CA ARG A 495 7.14 0.00 -11.26
C ARG A 495 5.79 0.20 -10.57
N MET A 496 5.68 1.28 -9.81
CA MET A 496 4.48 1.62 -9.08
C MET A 496 4.07 3.04 -9.46
N SER A 497 3.25 3.14 -10.50
CA SER A 497 2.79 4.41 -11.03
C SER A 497 1.37 4.76 -10.55
N GLY A 498 1.04 6.05 -10.60
CA GLY A 498 -0.29 6.58 -10.28
C GLY A 498 -0.48 6.97 -8.81
N ASN A 499 -1.69 6.80 -8.29
CA ASN A 499 -2.07 7.23 -6.94
C ASN A 499 -1.84 6.12 -5.91
N LEU A 500 -0.60 6.02 -5.44
CA LEU A 500 -0.12 4.87 -4.68
C LEU A 500 -0.67 4.77 -3.26
N PRO A 501 -0.90 3.55 -2.73
CA PRO A 501 -1.05 3.35 -1.29
C PRO A 501 0.25 3.71 -0.53
N SER A 502 0.11 4.16 0.70
CA SER A 502 1.25 4.24 1.64
C SER A 502 1.84 2.85 1.90
N ALA A 503 3.14 2.76 2.23
CA ALA A 503 3.76 1.52 2.71
C ALA A 503 2.99 0.97 3.91
N ARG A 504 2.66 -0.32 3.88
CA ARG A 504 1.81 -0.99 4.87
C ARG A 504 1.96 -2.51 4.85
N SER A 505 1.61 -3.12 5.98
CA SER A 505 1.49 -4.55 6.22
C SER A 505 0.07 -4.91 6.69
N GLU A 506 -0.23 -6.20 6.81
CA GLU A 506 -1.50 -6.70 7.36
C GLU A 506 -2.75 -6.16 6.65
N VAL A 507 -2.67 -6.03 5.32
CA VAL A 507 -3.68 -5.37 4.48
C VAL A 507 -4.74 -6.35 4.02
N ALA A 508 -6.01 -5.93 4.05
CA ALA A 508 -7.08 -6.67 3.39
C ALA A 508 -6.95 -6.50 1.88
N HIS A 509 -6.76 -7.58 1.12
CA HIS A 509 -6.53 -7.50 -0.31
C HIS A 509 -7.15 -8.67 -1.08
N ALA A 510 -7.50 -8.42 -2.34
CA ALA A 510 -7.99 -9.44 -3.25
C ALA A 510 -7.81 -9.03 -4.71
N PHE A 511 -7.50 -10.00 -5.57
CA PHE A 511 -7.63 -9.83 -7.01
C PHE A 511 -9.04 -10.20 -7.46
N ASN A 512 -9.63 -9.34 -8.28
CA ASN A 512 -10.93 -9.53 -8.87
C ASN A 512 -10.77 -9.95 -10.35
N PRO A 513 -10.93 -11.25 -10.68
CA PRO A 513 -10.73 -11.73 -12.05
C PRO A 513 -11.81 -11.25 -13.03
N VAL A 514 -13.01 -10.91 -12.53
CA VAL A 514 -14.11 -10.37 -13.34
C VAL A 514 -13.79 -8.94 -13.77
N LEU A 515 -13.32 -8.11 -12.83
CA LEU A 515 -12.92 -6.73 -13.14
C LEU A 515 -11.51 -6.62 -13.75
N ASN A 516 -10.69 -7.67 -13.61
CA ASN A 516 -9.24 -7.63 -13.84
C ASN A 516 -8.60 -6.46 -13.07
N LYS A 517 -8.79 -6.44 -11.75
CA LYS A 517 -8.30 -5.40 -10.85
C LYS A 517 -7.81 -6.02 -9.55
N PHE A 518 -6.71 -5.52 -9.02
CA PHE A 518 -6.30 -5.83 -7.65
C PHE A 518 -6.80 -4.74 -6.71
N LEU A 519 -7.32 -5.13 -5.55
CA LEU A 519 -7.95 -4.23 -4.60
C LEU A 519 -7.31 -4.40 -3.23
N LEU A 520 -7.18 -3.29 -2.50
CA LEU A 520 -6.75 -3.32 -1.11
C LEU A 520 -7.54 -2.34 -0.26
N PHE A 521 -7.63 -2.66 1.04
CA PHE A 521 -8.26 -1.84 2.07
C PHE A 521 -7.46 -1.89 3.36
N GLY A 522 -7.30 -0.70 3.96
CA GLY A 522 -6.78 -0.58 5.32
C GLY A 522 -5.34 -1.09 5.47
N GLY A 523 -5.08 -1.75 6.59
CA GLY A 523 -3.74 -2.22 6.97
C GLY A 523 -3.10 -1.36 8.05
N TYR A 524 -1.83 -1.63 8.30
CA TYR A 524 -1.05 -1.08 9.40
C TYR A 524 0.35 -0.69 8.90
N SER A 525 0.98 0.31 9.52
CA SER A 525 2.38 0.66 9.22
C SER A 525 3.07 1.19 10.47
N THR A 526 4.22 0.60 10.83
CA THR A 526 5.18 1.16 11.80
C THR A 526 6.11 2.19 11.17
N GLY A 527 6.10 2.31 9.84
CA GLY A 527 7.00 3.19 9.12
C GLY A 527 6.57 4.66 9.13
N GLN A 528 5.49 5.00 9.83
CA GLN A 528 4.95 6.34 9.92
C GLN A 528 4.31 6.59 11.29
N ASP A 529 4.68 7.72 11.91
CA ASP A 529 4.05 8.17 13.14
C ASP A 529 2.63 8.70 12.91
N THR A 530 1.81 8.67 13.95
CA THR A 530 0.51 9.36 14.00
C THR A 530 0.43 10.23 15.23
N ILE A 531 0.03 11.48 15.04
CA ILE A 531 -0.24 12.42 16.13
C ILE A 531 -1.75 12.49 16.36
N VAL A 532 -2.16 12.25 17.60
CA VAL A 532 -3.54 12.38 18.07
C VAL A 532 -3.60 13.57 19.01
N LEU A 533 -4.35 14.60 18.61
CA LEU A 533 -4.65 15.71 19.50
C LEU A 533 -5.72 15.27 20.50
N SER A 534 -5.57 15.68 21.76
CA SER A 534 -6.63 15.53 22.75
C SER A 534 -7.75 16.52 22.45
N ASP A 535 -9.00 16.06 22.54
CA ASP A 535 -10.18 16.93 22.44
C ASP A 535 -10.36 17.81 23.70
N GLU A 536 -9.63 17.51 24.79
CA GLU A 536 -9.70 18.29 26.04
C GLU A 536 -8.86 19.59 25.95
N PRO A 537 -9.39 20.74 26.41
CA PRO A 537 -8.62 21.97 26.51
C PRO A 537 -7.32 21.76 27.32
N GLY A 538 -6.17 21.99 26.70
CA GLY A 538 -4.85 21.77 27.32
C GLY A 538 -4.36 20.32 27.31
N GLY A 539 -5.11 19.39 26.69
CA GLY A 539 -4.69 18.01 26.58
C GLY A 539 -3.44 17.83 25.72
N ARG A 540 -2.55 16.92 26.13
CA ARG A 540 -1.29 16.67 25.43
C ARG A 540 -1.53 15.92 24.12
N ALA A 541 -0.80 16.29 23.07
CA ALA A 541 -0.75 15.50 21.85
C ALA A 541 -0.08 14.14 22.15
N MET A 542 -0.72 13.05 21.74
CA MET A 542 -0.16 11.71 21.82
C MET A 542 0.48 11.35 20.48
N SER A 543 1.70 10.82 20.52
CA SER A 543 2.38 10.30 19.33
C SER A 543 2.39 8.78 19.37
N PHE A 544 1.89 8.14 18.32
CA PHE A 544 1.97 6.70 18.13
C PHE A 544 3.01 6.41 17.05
N LYS A 545 3.87 5.42 17.28
CA LYS A 545 4.89 4.94 16.33
C LYS A 545 4.32 4.03 15.24
N PHE A 546 3.06 4.25 14.91
CA PHE A 546 2.34 3.50 13.90
C PHE A 546 1.11 4.26 13.43
N THR A 547 0.56 3.81 12.31
CA THR A 547 -0.68 4.30 11.73
C THR A 547 -1.57 3.14 11.26
N TYR A 548 -2.89 3.31 11.40
CA TYR A 548 -3.87 2.42 10.78
C TYR A 548 -4.51 3.12 9.59
N PHE A 549 -4.84 2.34 8.57
CA PHE A 549 -5.50 2.83 7.38
C PHE A 549 -6.95 2.34 7.30
N ALA A 550 -7.77 3.10 6.58
CA ALA A 550 -9.12 2.74 6.13
C ALA A 550 -9.37 3.24 4.69
N ASP A 551 -8.32 3.61 3.98
CA ASP A 551 -8.37 3.99 2.57
C ASP A 551 -8.47 2.72 1.71
N THR A 552 -8.95 2.91 0.48
CA THR A 552 -9.20 1.81 -0.47
C THR A 552 -8.48 2.15 -1.76
N PHE A 553 -7.72 1.21 -2.30
CA PHE A 553 -7.01 1.39 -3.56
C PHE A 553 -7.32 0.28 -4.53
N MET A 554 -7.17 0.60 -5.81
CA MET A 554 -7.31 -0.32 -6.91
C MET A 554 -6.08 -0.21 -7.81
N TYR A 555 -5.46 -1.34 -8.11
CA TYR A 555 -4.46 -1.44 -9.17
C TYR A 555 -5.14 -1.90 -10.45
N ASP A 556 -4.94 -1.11 -11.50
CA ASP A 556 -5.45 -1.34 -12.84
C ASP A 556 -4.30 -1.83 -13.75
N PRO A 557 -4.19 -3.14 -14.02
CA PRO A 557 -3.11 -3.70 -14.83
C PRO A 557 -3.24 -3.39 -16.33
N ALA A 558 -4.43 -2.99 -16.79
CA ALA A 558 -4.71 -2.71 -18.19
C ALA A 558 -5.81 -1.63 -18.26
N PRO A 559 -5.46 -0.35 -18.05
CA PRO A 559 -6.41 0.74 -18.14
C PRO A 559 -7.00 0.81 -19.55
N VAL A 560 -8.33 0.71 -19.65
CA VAL A 560 -9.03 0.93 -20.91
C VAL A 560 -9.15 2.43 -21.12
N THR A 561 -8.35 2.98 -22.03
CA THR A 561 -8.47 4.38 -22.44
C THR A 561 -9.39 4.44 -23.65
N GLY A 562 -10.61 4.97 -23.49
CA GLY A 562 -11.47 5.32 -24.63
C GLY A 562 -10.93 6.46 -25.48
N ASN A 563 -9.79 7.05 -25.09
CA ASN A 563 -9.11 8.11 -25.79
C ASN A 563 -8.04 7.54 -26.75
N PRO A 564 -8.15 7.72 -28.08
CA PRO A 564 -7.12 7.31 -29.03
C PRO A 564 -5.79 8.04 -28.79
N ASP A 565 -5.84 9.27 -28.30
CA ASP A 565 -4.66 10.13 -28.02
C ASP A 565 -4.04 9.87 -26.64
N ALA A 566 -4.45 8.80 -25.95
CA ALA A 566 -3.88 8.44 -24.66
C ALA A 566 -2.38 8.15 -24.80
N THR A 567 -1.60 8.90 -24.01
CA THR A 567 -0.14 8.74 -23.91
C THR A 567 0.22 7.34 -23.40
N PRO A 568 1.48 6.89 -23.58
CA PRO A 568 1.95 5.63 -22.99
C PRO A 568 1.72 5.56 -21.47
N THR A 569 1.91 6.66 -20.74
CA THR A 569 1.64 6.76 -19.30
C THR A 569 0.15 6.54 -18.98
N MET A 570 -0.75 7.04 -19.83
CA MET A 570 -2.19 6.84 -19.69
C MET A 570 -2.63 5.38 -19.89
N LYS A 571 -1.90 4.61 -20.69
CA LYS A 571 -2.18 3.19 -20.97
C LYS A 571 -1.46 2.22 -20.03
N ALA A 572 -0.49 2.71 -19.26
CA ALA A 572 0.33 1.88 -18.38
C ALA A 572 -0.43 1.40 -17.13
N PRO A 573 -0.08 0.22 -16.58
CA PRO A 573 -0.57 -0.22 -15.27
C PRO A 573 -0.40 0.85 -14.20
N LYS A 574 -1.45 1.09 -13.40
CA LYS A 574 -1.42 2.17 -12.40
C LYS A 574 -2.33 1.93 -11.21
N TRP A 575 -2.00 2.60 -10.12
CA TRP A 575 -2.83 2.67 -8.93
C TRP A 575 -3.83 3.83 -9.00
N LYS A 576 -5.04 3.56 -8.52
CA LYS A 576 -6.10 4.54 -8.31
C LYS A 576 -6.54 4.52 -6.86
N HIS A 577 -6.75 5.71 -6.29
CA HIS A 577 -7.41 5.84 -5.01
C HIS A 577 -8.93 5.71 -5.22
N VAL A 578 -9.55 4.79 -4.49
CA VAL A 578 -11.01 4.61 -4.49
C VAL A 578 -11.60 5.61 -3.50
N LEU A 579 -12.14 6.70 -4.03
CA LEU A 579 -12.75 7.76 -3.22
C LEU A 579 -14.09 7.28 -2.70
N THR A 580 -14.18 7.10 -1.38
CA THR A 580 -15.41 6.69 -0.70
C THR A 580 -15.90 7.79 0.23
N ARG A 581 -17.22 8.03 0.21
CA ARG A 581 -17.86 8.91 1.19
C ARG A 581 -17.86 8.23 2.55
N GLY A 582 -18.25 6.97 2.64
CA GLY A 582 -18.13 6.18 3.87
C GLY A 582 -17.10 5.09 3.77
N PHE A 583 -16.53 4.69 4.90
CA PHE A 583 -15.57 3.60 4.97
C PHE A 583 -15.67 2.83 6.30
N PRO A 584 -15.33 1.53 6.31
CA PRO A 584 -15.20 0.75 7.54
C PRO A 584 -14.16 1.36 8.49
N THR A 585 -14.26 1.11 9.80
CA THR A 585 -13.26 1.58 10.79
C THR A 585 -11.83 1.18 10.42
N TYR A 586 -10.86 2.07 10.63
CA TYR A 586 -9.41 1.82 10.55
C TYR A 586 -9.04 0.52 11.22
N ARG A 587 -8.46 -0.40 10.45
CA ARG A 587 -8.16 -1.75 10.90
C ARG A 587 -7.11 -2.39 10.02
N CYS A 588 -6.44 -3.38 10.57
CA CYS A 588 -5.60 -4.33 9.85
C CYS A 588 -6.14 -5.75 10.03
N GLN A 589 -5.54 -6.70 9.30
CA GLN A 589 -5.90 -8.13 9.32
C GLN A 589 -7.38 -8.42 9.06
N ALA A 590 -8.07 -7.48 8.42
CA ALA A 590 -9.35 -7.77 7.77
C ALA A 590 -9.06 -8.58 6.50
N ASN A 591 -10.04 -9.31 6.01
CA ASN A 591 -9.94 -9.96 4.72
C ASN A 591 -10.85 -9.28 3.71
N LEU A 592 -10.30 -9.03 2.53
CA LEU A 592 -11.06 -8.66 1.34
C LEU A 592 -11.26 -9.94 0.53
N ILE A 593 -12.47 -10.21 0.06
CA ILE A 593 -12.81 -11.44 -0.64
C ILE A 593 -13.65 -11.08 -1.86
N VAL A 594 -13.32 -11.65 -3.00
CA VAL A 594 -14.09 -11.50 -4.23
C VAL A 594 -14.90 -12.76 -4.46
N ASP A 595 -16.18 -12.59 -4.79
CA ASP A 595 -17.00 -13.67 -5.31
C ASP A 595 -16.58 -13.95 -6.76
N PRO A 596 -15.96 -15.11 -7.06
CA PRO A 596 -15.42 -15.39 -8.39
C PRO A 596 -16.53 -15.47 -9.46
N ASP A 597 -17.77 -15.74 -9.07
CA ASP A 597 -18.87 -15.97 -10.01
C ASP A 597 -19.47 -14.65 -10.54
N ASN A 598 -19.44 -13.58 -9.74
CA ASN A 598 -20.08 -12.31 -10.09
C ASN A 598 -19.20 -11.07 -9.89
N GLY A 599 -17.99 -11.22 -9.34
CA GLY A 599 -17.05 -10.11 -9.14
C GLY A 599 -17.41 -9.17 -7.99
N LYS A 600 -18.43 -9.46 -7.16
CA LYS A 600 -18.73 -8.64 -5.98
C LYS A 600 -17.61 -8.75 -4.94
N ILE A 601 -17.29 -7.62 -4.33
CA ILE A 601 -16.18 -7.49 -3.39
C ILE A 601 -16.74 -7.31 -1.99
N TYR A 602 -16.27 -8.13 -1.06
CA TYR A 602 -16.68 -8.13 0.34
C TYR A 602 -15.48 -7.93 1.27
N MET A 603 -15.72 -7.34 2.43
CA MET A 603 -14.73 -7.28 3.51
C MET A 603 -15.35 -7.82 4.79
N PHE A 604 -14.58 -8.61 5.53
CA PHE A 604 -14.98 -9.14 6.83
C PHE A 604 -13.85 -8.96 7.86
N GLY A 605 -14.25 -8.74 9.12
CA GLY A 605 -13.37 -8.85 10.29
C GLY A 605 -12.25 -7.82 10.41
N GLY A 606 -11.14 -8.25 11.01
CA GLY A 606 -9.96 -7.44 11.32
C GLY A 606 -9.99 -6.88 12.74
N TYR A 607 -8.99 -6.08 13.09
CA TYR A 607 -8.93 -5.43 14.40
C TYR A 607 -8.31 -4.03 14.35
N THR A 608 -8.49 -3.28 15.44
CA THR A 608 -7.85 -1.99 15.66
C THR A 608 -7.45 -1.81 17.12
N ASN A 609 -6.41 -0.99 17.38
CA ASN A 609 -6.11 -0.53 18.73
C ASN A 609 -6.99 0.68 19.08
N THR A 610 -7.78 0.57 20.15
CA THR A 610 -8.73 1.63 20.55
C THR A 610 -8.08 2.91 21.06
N GLN A 611 -6.77 2.93 21.31
CA GLN A 611 -6.05 4.15 21.67
C GLN A 611 -5.87 5.10 20.48
N LEU A 612 -5.65 4.55 19.27
CA LEU A 612 -5.50 5.36 18.06
C LEU A 612 -6.84 5.84 17.51
N VAL A 613 -7.85 4.99 17.64
CA VAL A 613 -9.20 5.24 17.17
C VAL A 613 -10.03 5.55 18.40
N PRO A 614 -10.24 6.83 18.79
CA PRO A 614 -10.94 7.19 20.02
C PRO A 614 -12.36 6.62 20.00
N MET A 615 -12.51 5.42 20.53
CA MET A 615 -13.78 4.72 20.72
C MET A 615 -14.08 4.53 22.20
N CYS A 616 -13.07 4.70 23.06
CA CYS A 616 -13.18 4.50 24.50
C CYS A 616 -12.78 5.77 25.24
N LYS A 617 -13.36 5.96 26.44
CA LYS A 617 -12.93 7.00 27.38
C LYS A 617 -11.46 6.77 27.74
N GLN A 618 -10.68 7.85 27.88
CA GLN A 618 -9.21 7.82 28.09
C GLN A 618 -8.74 6.94 29.28
N ASN A 619 -9.62 6.58 30.21
CA ASN A 619 -9.29 5.78 31.40
C ASN A 619 -9.47 4.26 31.24
N GLN A 620 -9.76 3.74 30.03
CA GLN A 620 -9.81 2.30 29.80
C GLN A 620 -8.47 1.80 29.25
N SER A 621 -7.96 0.71 29.84
CA SER A 621 -6.74 0.00 29.41
C SER A 621 -6.71 -0.20 27.89
N PRO A 622 -5.53 -0.12 27.21
CA PRO A 622 -5.40 -0.40 25.79
C PRO A 622 -6.14 -1.70 25.42
N TYR A 623 -7.22 -1.56 24.67
CA TYR A 623 -8.03 -2.69 24.24
C TYR A 623 -7.91 -2.85 22.73
N VAL A 624 -7.64 -4.08 22.30
CA VAL A 624 -7.74 -4.45 20.89
C VAL A 624 -9.21 -4.76 20.59
N LYS A 625 -9.79 -4.04 19.63
CA LYS A 625 -11.15 -4.30 19.17
C LYS A 625 -11.12 -5.07 17.86
N ALA A 626 -11.47 -6.35 17.92
CA ALA A 626 -11.75 -7.15 16.74
C ALA A 626 -13.16 -6.85 16.20
N PHE A 627 -13.39 -7.15 14.92
CA PHE A 627 -14.65 -6.91 14.24
C PHE A 627 -15.25 -8.20 13.66
N ASN A 628 -16.57 -8.23 13.48
CA ASN A 628 -17.33 -9.26 12.75
C ASN A 628 -18.36 -8.64 11.78
N ASP A 629 -18.13 -7.39 11.38
CA ASP A 629 -18.99 -6.73 10.41
C ASP A 629 -18.65 -7.18 8.98
N LEU A 630 -19.70 -7.33 8.17
CA LEU A 630 -19.60 -7.61 6.74
C LEU A 630 -19.88 -6.33 5.97
N TRP A 631 -19.02 -6.04 5.00
CA TRP A 631 -19.14 -4.89 4.11
C TRP A 631 -19.05 -5.35 2.66
N GLN A 632 -19.71 -4.62 1.77
CA GLN A 632 -19.56 -4.76 0.32
C GLN A 632 -18.92 -3.48 -0.23
N LEU A 633 -17.89 -3.63 -1.04
CA LEU A 633 -17.31 -2.54 -1.83
C LEU A 633 -17.98 -2.52 -3.20
N LYS A 634 -18.50 -1.36 -3.58
CA LYS A 634 -19.05 -1.04 -4.89
C LYS A 634 -18.14 -0.02 -5.57
N LEU A 635 -17.87 -0.19 -6.86
CA LEU A 635 -16.92 0.61 -7.62
C LEU A 635 -17.57 1.18 -8.87
N ASP A 636 -17.38 2.47 -9.11
CA ASP A 636 -17.88 3.19 -10.29
C ASP A 636 -17.02 2.84 -11.54
N THR A 637 -17.10 1.59 -11.95
CA THR A 637 -16.43 0.96 -13.08
C THR A 637 -17.37 -0.11 -13.66
N PRO A 638 -17.28 -0.44 -14.95
CA PRO A 638 -18.05 -1.55 -15.52
C PRO A 638 -17.91 -2.83 -14.68
N GLY A 639 -19.04 -3.43 -14.28
CA GLY A 639 -19.08 -4.61 -13.43
C GLY A 639 -18.92 -4.37 -11.92
N GLY A 640 -18.67 -3.13 -11.47
CA GLY A 640 -18.40 -2.82 -10.07
C GLY A 640 -19.62 -2.65 -9.15
N ASP A 641 -20.83 -3.01 -9.61
CA ASP A 641 -22.09 -2.98 -8.83
C ASP A 641 -22.43 -1.59 -8.21
N PHE A 642 -22.18 -0.50 -8.94
CA PHE A 642 -22.34 0.88 -8.44
C PHE A 642 -23.70 1.54 -8.78
N ALA A 643 -24.50 0.93 -9.66
CA ALA A 643 -25.70 1.57 -10.21
C ALA A 643 -26.78 1.93 -9.17
N ASP A 644 -26.83 1.27 -8.02
CA ASP A 644 -27.78 1.52 -6.93
C ASP A 644 -27.23 2.43 -5.81
N VAL A 645 -26.04 3.01 -5.99
CA VAL A 645 -25.40 3.88 -4.98
C VAL A 645 -25.98 5.29 -5.05
N ASP A 646 -26.66 5.72 -3.99
CA ASP A 646 -27.10 7.11 -3.80
C ASP A 646 -25.93 7.94 -3.22
N VAL A 647 -25.13 8.53 -4.12
CA VAL A 647 -23.93 9.30 -3.78
C VAL A 647 -24.27 10.53 -2.92
N GLU A 648 -25.44 11.13 -3.14
CA GLU A 648 -25.90 12.30 -2.37
C GLU A 648 -26.28 11.91 -0.95
N GLU A 649 -26.95 10.76 -0.78
CA GLU A 649 -27.27 10.23 0.55
C GLU A 649 -25.99 9.87 1.33
N GLU A 650 -25.01 9.29 0.66
CA GLU A 650 -23.72 8.97 1.27
C GLU A 650 -22.94 10.22 1.68
N ALA A 651 -22.98 11.29 0.90
CA ALA A 651 -22.34 12.55 1.28
C ALA A 651 -22.84 13.03 2.65
N LEU A 652 -24.15 12.89 2.91
CA LEU A 652 -24.81 13.34 4.13
C LEU A 652 -24.67 12.37 5.31
N ASN A 653 -24.84 11.07 5.08
CA ASN A 653 -25.06 10.10 6.17
C ASN A 653 -24.03 8.96 6.24
N ALA A 654 -23.10 8.87 5.28
CA ALA A 654 -22.15 7.76 5.28
C ALA A 654 -21.28 7.76 6.53
N ARG A 655 -20.99 6.56 7.01
CA ARG A 655 -20.13 6.34 8.18
C ARG A 655 -18.67 6.49 7.76
N ALA A 656 -17.91 7.36 8.42
CA ALA A 656 -16.48 7.52 8.21
C ALA A 656 -15.72 6.82 9.36
N GLY A 657 -15.56 5.50 9.26
CA GLY A 657 -14.92 4.69 10.30
C GLY A 657 -15.68 4.69 11.64
N PRO A 658 -15.07 5.08 12.77
CA PRO A 658 -15.80 5.21 14.04
C PRO A 658 -16.73 6.43 14.05
N TRP A 659 -16.52 7.41 13.16
CA TRP A 659 -17.21 8.70 13.18
C TRP A 659 -18.51 8.69 12.38
N ARG A 660 -19.38 9.63 12.74
CA ARG A 660 -20.63 9.96 12.04
C ARG A 660 -20.55 11.38 11.51
N ARG A 661 -21.44 11.70 10.57
CA ARG A 661 -21.57 13.03 9.97
C ARG A 661 -22.83 13.73 10.41
N CYS A 662 -22.74 15.05 10.55
CA CYS A 662 -23.91 15.89 10.76
C CYS A 662 -24.67 15.99 9.44
N PHE A 663 -25.95 15.62 9.44
CA PHE A 663 -26.82 15.68 8.26
C PHE A 663 -26.95 17.11 7.68
N ASN A 664 -26.80 18.15 8.51
CA ASN A 664 -26.94 19.54 8.09
C ASN A 664 -25.63 20.16 7.59
N CYS A 665 -24.57 20.13 8.42
CA CYS A 665 -23.32 20.84 8.12
C CYS A 665 -22.16 19.92 7.67
N ALA A 666 -22.41 18.61 7.53
CA ALA A 666 -21.42 17.59 7.16
C ALA A 666 -20.21 17.46 8.10
N SER A 667 -20.19 18.14 9.25
CA SER A 667 -19.10 18.00 10.22
C SER A 667 -19.00 16.56 10.72
N THR A 668 -17.77 16.10 10.93
CA THR A 668 -17.48 14.73 11.37
C THR A 668 -17.06 14.74 12.83
N GLY A 669 -17.63 13.84 13.65
CA GLY A 669 -17.29 13.77 15.08
C GLY A 669 -18.19 12.84 15.88
N TYR A 670 -18.29 13.11 17.18
CA TYR A 670 -19.32 12.53 18.04
C TYR A 670 -20.61 13.30 17.87
N ILE A 671 -21.63 12.62 17.32
CA ILE A 671 -22.84 13.27 16.82
C ILE A 671 -24.06 12.52 17.33
N HIS A 672 -25.12 13.25 17.69
CA HIS A 672 -26.32 12.68 18.26
C HIS A 672 -27.18 12.01 17.20
N LYS A 673 -27.58 10.76 17.46
CA LYS A 673 -28.49 9.98 16.62
C LYS A 673 -29.88 10.63 16.64
N CYS A 674 -30.53 10.75 15.48
CA CYS A 674 -31.92 11.19 15.41
C CYS A 674 -32.83 10.22 16.18
N GLY A 675 -33.61 10.77 17.12
CA GLY A 675 -34.58 10.03 17.93
C GLY A 675 -35.95 9.81 17.29
N GLY A 676 -36.15 10.26 16.05
CA GLY A 676 -37.43 10.10 15.34
C GLY A 676 -37.63 8.71 14.72
N SER A 677 -38.72 8.56 13.96
CA SER A 677 -39.16 7.28 13.37
C SER A 677 -38.21 6.69 12.32
N CYS A 678 -37.17 7.44 11.89
CA CYS A 678 -36.19 6.93 10.92
C CYS A 678 -35.21 5.90 11.53
N GLY A 679 -35.29 5.58 12.82
CA GLY A 679 -34.38 4.66 13.49
C GLY A 679 -32.93 5.17 13.55
N GLY A 680 -32.77 6.50 13.46
CA GLY A 680 -31.49 7.22 13.38
C GLY A 680 -30.67 6.99 12.11
N ARG A 681 -31.31 7.10 10.95
CA ARG A 681 -30.65 7.28 9.65
C ARG A 681 -29.84 8.58 9.57
N ALA A 682 -30.27 9.62 10.30
CA ALA A 682 -29.57 10.90 10.37
C ALA A 682 -28.94 11.14 11.76
N TYR A 683 -27.88 11.95 11.76
CA TYR A 683 -27.17 12.38 12.97
C TYR A 683 -26.99 13.91 12.94
N PHE A 684 -27.01 14.57 14.10
CA PHE A 684 -26.87 16.03 14.22
C PHE A 684 -25.87 16.42 15.31
N CYS A 685 -24.95 17.36 15.00
CA CYS A 685 -23.87 17.74 15.93
C CYS A 685 -24.37 18.63 17.08
N GLY A 686 -25.57 19.18 16.96
CA GLY A 686 -26.20 20.01 17.96
C GLY A 686 -27.66 20.31 17.64
N LYS A 687 -28.33 21.02 18.55
CA LYS A 687 -29.74 21.40 18.42
C LYS A 687 -30.00 22.34 17.23
N GLU A 688 -29.05 23.22 16.92
CA GLU A 688 -29.15 24.17 15.80
C GLU A 688 -29.15 23.43 14.45
N CYS A 689 -28.14 22.60 14.21
CA CYS A 689 -28.10 21.76 13.02
C CYS A 689 -29.30 20.80 12.91
N LEU A 690 -29.82 20.30 14.03
CA LEU A 690 -31.08 19.54 14.03
C LEU A 690 -32.23 20.42 13.55
N LYS A 691 -32.39 21.63 14.09
CA LYS A 691 -33.47 22.56 13.72
C LYS A 691 -33.41 22.95 12.24
N GLU A 692 -32.23 23.29 11.74
CA GLU A 692 -32.01 23.68 10.35
C GLU A 692 -32.20 22.52 9.38
N GLY A 693 -31.60 21.37 9.67
CA GLY A 693 -31.65 20.19 8.82
C GLY A 693 -32.95 19.39 8.94
N TRP A 694 -33.82 19.68 9.93
CA TRP A 694 -35.01 18.87 10.23
C TRP A 694 -35.97 18.78 9.04
N LYS A 695 -36.21 19.89 8.34
CA LYS A 695 -37.14 19.91 7.19
C LYS A 695 -36.65 18.98 6.07
N ALA A 696 -35.40 19.15 5.64
CA ALA A 696 -34.77 18.31 4.63
C ALA A 696 -34.70 16.84 5.08
N HIS A 697 -34.36 16.58 6.34
CA HIS A 697 -34.33 15.23 6.91
C HIS A 697 -35.72 14.57 6.90
N LYS A 698 -36.76 15.30 7.30
CA LYS A 698 -38.15 14.82 7.33
C LYS A 698 -38.63 14.48 5.93
N GLU A 699 -38.32 15.32 4.94
CA GLU A 699 -38.66 15.10 3.54
C GLU A 699 -37.93 13.87 2.98
N ARG A 700 -36.60 13.84 3.12
CA ARG A 700 -35.73 12.80 2.57
C ARG A 700 -35.94 11.44 3.23
N HIS A 701 -36.02 11.38 4.55
CA HIS A 701 -36.11 10.12 5.31
C HIS A 701 -37.51 9.78 5.79
N ARG A 702 -38.53 10.60 5.45
CA ARG A 702 -39.91 10.45 5.92
C ARG A 702 -39.99 10.34 7.45
N CYS A 703 -39.10 11.04 8.14
CA CYS A 703 -38.94 10.93 9.59
C CYS A 703 -40.04 11.69 10.34
N ARG A 704 -40.69 11.04 11.29
CA ARG A 704 -41.68 11.65 12.19
C ARG A 704 -41.04 11.83 13.57
N LYS A 705 -41.43 12.88 14.27
CA LYS A 705 -41.05 13.08 15.68
C LYS A 705 -41.64 11.91 16.47
N ALA A 706 -40.79 11.23 17.24
CA ALA A 706 -41.20 10.16 18.12
C ALA A 706 -42.04 10.70 19.28
#